data_AF-A0A6H9KJX2-F1
#
_entry.id   AF-A0A6H9KJX2-F1
#
_cell.length_a   1.000
_cell.length_b   1.000
_cell.length_c   1.000
_cell.angle_alpha   90.00
_cell.angle_beta   90.00
_cell.angle_gamma   90.00
#
_symmetry.space_group_name_H-M   'P 1'
#
loop_
_entity.id
_entity.type
_entity.pdbx_description
1 polymer ?
#
loop_
_entity_poly.entity_id
_entity_poly.type
_entity_poly.pdbx_seq_one_letter_code
_entity_poly.pdbx_strand_id
1 'polypeptide(L)'
;MKPFYLQKNNVYFVPILHGNFESTLNARNVFQEIEPDCLLLELPESLQTHFPEALNSLPEIPVILLERKETTYFILEPCDSFVECGRLAKEKNIPIFTIDADVENCPMSSESFPDTHSISVLGAKAYFETILEQEFKKSDEDILRENVMAFNIQKAIQNHKKILVLIGISHLQSVFEKFENCNVRPFFQQTKPTIGIFNLHPESTREVLSEWAVLNSAFENFRSNVEFFTERKIVEKDFGDLKFVKNLNSIHRKKTTEELIEEESWNVFEKFSKGQSREDLILACFETASIIYEKETGEKVSRLSKKQFLQLVRNQAKIMGKLMPRLFELLYAARGIIDENFCYDFWNLLTFYPYQNETGIFPTIKLDPESIWFGTKKMRVRRLWEGKGKKRPKFNVKKRKYEKNKGDWEKEFDADSMCSFPPEDIVIEDFGSFLKNKGLQLVSEEHSRTVPFQTSLADGIDIRETIRNWHENKIYVKENLQIKGSSSTVVLIFDEDKDENYTYCMTWLGEHSQESDMAFYSTNPEENVVGPGISRVEYGGLMLNSPPLKMFDVWNDPDYYWLESKAEILLLAAIEYSQEKFVIYVADKPPRSIFSVIASRYKRVIKYIPKNNLSPVMLKKVRVMHILSGHEKREIADDYIW
;
A
#
# COMPACT_ATOMS: atom_id res chain seq x y z
N MET A 1 26.61 16.35 -10.37
CA MET A 1 27.50 15.82 -9.30
C MET A 1 28.95 16.05 -9.71
N LYS A 2 29.85 16.45 -8.81
CA LYS A 2 31.28 16.59 -9.13
C LYS A 2 31.94 15.20 -9.14
N PRO A 3 32.64 14.78 -10.21
CA PRO A 3 33.20 13.45 -10.31
C PRO A 3 34.34 13.23 -9.31
N PHE A 4 34.52 11.98 -8.89
CA PHE A 4 35.61 11.54 -8.01
C PHE A 4 36.38 10.37 -8.62
N TYR A 5 37.70 10.49 -8.56
CA TYR A 5 38.68 9.47 -8.95
C TYR A 5 39.97 9.72 -8.17
N LEU A 6 40.76 8.66 -8.00
CA LEU A 6 42.17 8.78 -7.61
C LEU A 6 43.03 8.82 -8.86
N GLN A 7 44.09 9.63 -8.85
CA GLN A 7 44.98 9.76 -9.99
C GLN A 7 46.42 9.52 -9.56
N LYS A 8 47.14 8.75 -10.37
CA LYS A 8 48.59 8.65 -10.30
C LYS A 8 49.14 8.51 -11.72
N ASN A 9 50.11 9.36 -12.08
CA ASN A 9 50.62 9.48 -13.44
C ASN A 9 49.47 9.74 -14.46
N ASN A 10 49.41 8.91 -15.50
CA ASN A 10 48.38 8.90 -16.54
C ASN A 10 47.23 7.91 -16.27
N VAL A 11 47.12 7.37 -15.06
CA VAL A 11 46.11 6.39 -14.67
C VAL A 11 45.11 7.02 -13.71
N TYR A 12 43.82 6.88 -14.04
CA TYR A 12 42.69 7.44 -13.33
C TYR A 12 41.83 6.29 -12.79
N PHE A 13 41.88 6.09 -11.47
CA PHE A 13 41.15 5.03 -10.78
C PHE A 13 39.81 5.55 -10.29
N VAL A 14 38.76 4.91 -10.75
CA VAL A 14 37.38 5.22 -10.40
C VAL A 14 36.86 4.13 -9.48
N PRO A 15 36.58 4.44 -8.19
CA PRO A 15 35.93 3.48 -7.31
C PRO A 15 34.52 3.20 -7.83
N ILE A 16 34.13 1.93 -7.80
CA ILE A 16 32.77 1.52 -8.14
C ILE A 16 32.13 0.68 -7.03
N LEU A 17 30.81 0.76 -6.99
CA LEU A 17 29.92 -0.21 -6.37
C LEU A 17 29.07 -0.80 -7.49
N HIS A 18 29.12 -2.13 -7.67
CA HIS A 18 28.41 -2.81 -8.75
C HIS A 18 26.90 -2.66 -8.65
N GLY A 19 26.23 -2.58 -9.80
CA GLY A 19 24.77 -2.52 -9.88
C GLY A 19 24.19 -1.36 -9.08
N ASN A 20 24.81 -0.17 -9.17
CA ASN A 20 24.40 1.00 -8.40
C ASN A 20 24.35 2.28 -9.22
N PHE A 21 23.20 2.96 -9.17
CA PHE A 21 22.96 4.16 -9.97
C PHE A 21 23.92 5.32 -9.65
N GLU A 22 24.12 5.67 -8.38
CA GLU A 22 24.97 6.82 -8.02
C GLU A 22 26.44 6.58 -8.36
N SER A 23 26.92 5.34 -8.17
CA SER A 23 28.26 4.93 -8.62
C SER A 23 28.41 5.06 -10.14
N THR A 24 27.39 4.61 -10.88
CA THR A 24 27.38 4.68 -12.35
C THR A 24 27.36 6.11 -12.88
N LEU A 25 26.62 7.01 -12.25
CA LEU A 25 26.69 8.45 -12.55
C LEU A 25 28.09 9.02 -12.28
N ASN A 26 28.76 8.61 -11.20
CA ASN A 26 30.13 9.05 -10.95
C ASN A 26 31.05 8.57 -12.08
N ALA A 27 31.04 7.28 -12.39
CA ALA A 27 31.88 6.69 -13.42
C ALA A 27 31.66 7.33 -14.80
N ARG A 28 30.40 7.55 -15.20
CA ARG A 28 30.06 8.27 -16.45
C ARG A 28 30.64 9.69 -16.48
N ASN A 29 30.45 10.45 -15.40
CA ASN A 29 30.97 11.83 -15.32
C ASN A 29 32.50 11.86 -15.37
N VAL A 30 33.17 10.91 -14.69
CA VAL A 30 34.63 10.78 -14.76
C VAL A 30 35.09 10.44 -16.17
N PHE A 31 34.43 9.48 -16.84
CA PHE A 31 34.75 9.10 -18.21
C PHE A 31 34.66 10.29 -19.17
N GLN A 32 33.62 11.11 -19.03
CA GLN A 32 33.40 12.32 -19.84
C GLN A 32 34.43 13.41 -19.52
N GLU A 33 34.84 13.58 -18.27
CA GLU A 33 35.85 14.56 -17.87
C GLU A 33 37.25 14.19 -18.36
N ILE A 34 37.65 12.92 -18.18
CA ILE A 34 39.01 12.47 -18.47
C ILE A 34 39.24 12.27 -19.97
N GLU A 35 38.22 11.79 -20.68
CA GLU A 35 38.31 11.35 -22.08
C GLU A 35 39.47 10.36 -22.28
N PRO A 36 39.37 9.14 -21.72
CA PRO A 36 40.44 8.17 -21.76
C PRO A 36 40.68 7.62 -23.18
N ASP A 37 41.88 7.11 -23.43
CA ASP A 37 42.22 6.34 -24.64
C ASP A 37 42.31 4.82 -24.37
N CYS A 38 42.02 4.41 -23.14
CA CYS A 38 41.96 3.01 -22.70
C CYS A 38 41.04 2.86 -21.49
N LEU A 39 40.18 1.84 -21.50
CA LEU A 39 39.33 1.46 -20.37
C LEU A 39 39.77 0.11 -19.81
N LEU A 40 40.11 0.07 -18.52
CA LEU A 40 40.43 -1.15 -17.77
C LEU A 40 39.31 -1.46 -16.80
N LEU A 41 38.85 -2.71 -16.79
CA LEU A 41 37.74 -3.19 -15.96
C LEU A 41 38.20 -4.30 -15.03
N GLU A 42 37.86 -4.24 -13.74
CA GLU A 42 37.94 -5.37 -12.81
C GLU A 42 36.91 -6.44 -13.20
N LEU A 43 37.22 -7.16 -14.27
CA LEU A 43 36.54 -8.35 -14.75
C LEU A 43 37.61 -9.41 -15.05
N PRO A 44 37.28 -10.71 -14.96
CA PRO A 44 38.23 -11.77 -15.27
C PRO A 44 38.77 -11.68 -16.71
N GLU A 45 40.03 -12.06 -16.90
CA GLU A 45 40.67 -12.14 -18.23
C GLU A 45 39.83 -12.96 -19.23
N SER A 46 39.14 -14.01 -18.79
CA SER A 46 38.25 -14.82 -19.64
C SER A 46 37.08 -14.04 -20.28
N LEU A 47 36.68 -12.91 -19.70
CA LEU A 47 35.58 -12.07 -20.19
C LEU A 47 36.02 -11.01 -21.21
N GLN A 48 37.31 -10.97 -21.57
CA GLN A 48 37.90 -9.97 -22.48
C GLN A 48 37.16 -9.82 -23.81
N THR A 49 36.63 -10.91 -24.37
CA THR A 49 35.85 -10.92 -25.63
C THR A 49 34.35 -10.88 -25.38
N HIS A 50 33.88 -11.65 -24.40
CA HIS A 50 32.46 -11.86 -24.12
C HIS A 50 31.77 -10.60 -23.58
N PHE A 51 32.46 -9.81 -22.75
CA PHE A 51 31.87 -8.58 -22.20
C PHE A 51 31.58 -7.54 -23.29
N PRO A 52 32.55 -7.13 -24.15
CA PRO A 52 32.26 -6.24 -25.26
C PRO A 52 31.22 -6.79 -26.25
N GLU A 53 31.18 -8.10 -26.46
CA GLU A 53 30.20 -8.77 -27.32
C GLU A 53 28.78 -8.64 -26.73
N ALA A 54 28.62 -8.93 -25.44
CA ALA A 54 27.35 -8.83 -24.74
C ALA A 54 26.80 -7.39 -24.76
N LEU A 55 27.65 -6.37 -24.63
CA LEU A 55 27.23 -4.97 -24.71
C LEU A 55 26.54 -4.60 -26.04
N ASN A 56 26.63 -5.41 -27.10
CA ASN A 56 25.91 -5.17 -28.36
C ASN A 56 24.40 -5.34 -28.27
N SER A 57 23.88 -6.10 -27.29
CA SER A 57 22.43 -6.32 -27.19
C SER A 57 21.70 -5.22 -26.43
N LEU A 58 22.42 -4.40 -25.65
CA LEU A 58 21.79 -3.33 -24.88
C LEU A 58 21.04 -2.36 -25.83
N PRO A 59 19.79 -1.99 -25.49
CA PRO A 59 19.18 -2.04 -24.16
C PRO A 59 18.51 -3.37 -23.76
N GLU A 60 18.51 -4.43 -24.58
CA GLU A 60 18.13 -5.75 -24.08
C GLU A 60 19.22 -6.29 -23.15
N ILE A 61 18.86 -6.54 -21.88
CA ILE A 61 19.79 -6.85 -20.79
C ILE A 61 20.41 -8.23 -21.03
N PRO A 62 21.73 -8.29 -21.34
CA PRO A 62 22.41 -9.55 -21.49
C PRO A 62 22.86 -10.10 -20.14
N VAL A 63 23.00 -11.42 -20.09
CA VAL A 63 23.59 -12.15 -18.98
C VAL A 63 24.78 -12.94 -19.49
N ILE A 64 25.94 -12.74 -18.87
CA ILE A 64 27.10 -13.61 -19.08
C ILE A 64 27.07 -14.67 -18.00
N LEU A 65 26.91 -15.92 -18.41
CA LEU A 65 27.00 -17.09 -17.55
C LEU A 65 28.43 -17.59 -17.56
N LEU A 66 29.00 -17.73 -16.37
CA LEU A 66 30.34 -18.23 -16.13
C LEU A 66 30.25 -19.53 -15.33
N GLU A 67 30.45 -20.66 -15.98
CA GLU A 67 30.42 -21.99 -15.36
C GLU A 67 31.84 -22.42 -14.94
N ARG A 68 32.05 -22.49 -13.63
CA ARG A 68 33.22 -23.10 -12.97
C ARG A 68 32.76 -24.26 -12.07
N LYS A 69 33.27 -24.36 -10.83
CA LYS A 69 32.67 -25.22 -9.79
C LYS A 69 31.28 -24.73 -9.39
N GLU A 70 31.13 -23.41 -9.32
CA GLU A 70 29.87 -22.72 -9.10
C GLU A 70 29.56 -21.83 -10.30
N THR A 71 28.28 -21.70 -10.64
CA THR A 71 27.84 -20.87 -11.76
C THR A 71 27.68 -19.43 -11.28
N THR A 72 28.38 -18.49 -11.92
CA THR A 72 28.23 -17.06 -11.67
C THR A 72 27.50 -16.40 -12.83
N TYR A 73 26.54 -15.53 -12.52
CA TYR A 73 25.80 -14.75 -13.51
C TYR A 73 26.21 -13.28 -13.42
N PHE A 74 26.73 -12.73 -14.53
CA PHE A 74 26.94 -11.29 -14.67
C PHE A 74 25.77 -10.72 -15.46
N ILE A 75 24.86 -10.05 -14.76
CA ILE A 75 23.74 -9.34 -15.37
C ILE A 75 24.24 -7.95 -15.77
N LEU A 76 24.25 -7.64 -17.06
CA LEU A 76 24.78 -6.37 -17.57
C LEU A 76 23.66 -5.33 -17.58
N GLU A 77 23.37 -4.80 -16.39
CA GLU A 77 22.32 -3.78 -16.18
C GLU A 77 22.76 -2.39 -16.69
N PRO A 78 21.84 -1.58 -17.27
CA PRO A 78 22.16 -0.20 -17.66
C PRO A 78 22.76 0.67 -16.54
N CYS A 79 22.27 0.52 -15.30
CA CYS A 79 22.75 1.24 -14.12
C CYS A 79 24.01 0.62 -13.48
N ASP A 80 24.84 -0.10 -14.24
CA ASP A 80 26.14 -0.59 -13.78
C ASP A 80 27.31 0.21 -14.36
N SER A 81 28.33 0.45 -13.54
CA SER A 81 29.46 1.32 -13.88
C SER A 81 30.32 0.74 -15.00
N PHE A 82 30.50 -0.59 -15.04
CA PHE A 82 31.22 -1.25 -16.13
C PHE A 82 30.43 -1.21 -17.42
N VAL A 83 29.12 -1.46 -17.34
CA VAL A 83 28.24 -1.46 -18.51
C VAL A 83 28.22 -0.08 -19.16
N GLU A 84 27.98 0.96 -18.38
CA GLU A 84 27.86 2.32 -18.90
C GLU A 84 29.18 2.83 -19.51
N CYS A 85 30.30 2.68 -18.80
CA CYS A 85 31.60 3.10 -19.33
C CYS A 85 32.06 2.21 -20.48
N GLY A 86 31.73 0.91 -20.47
CA GLY A 86 31.98 0.00 -21.58
C GLY A 86 31.24 0.42 -22.85
N ARG A 87 29.97 0.83 -22.73
CA ARG A 87 29.21 1.37 -23.87
C ARG A 87 29.80 2.69 -24.38
N LEU A 88 30.17 3.61 -23.48
CA LEU A 88 30.85 4.86 -23.87
C LEU A 88 32.18 4.61 -24.57
N ALA A 89 32.95 3.62 -24.10
CA ALA A 89 34.19 3.22 -24.75
C ALA A 89 33.92 2.68 -26.16
N LYS A 90 32.92 1.82 -26.34
CA LYS A 90 32.53 1.32 -27.67
C LYS A 90 32.08 2.43 -28.61
N GLU A 91 31.24 3.36 -28.14
CA GLU A 91 30.78 4.51 -28.95
C GLU A 91 31.94 5.39 -29.42
N LYS A 92 32.97 5.56 -28.59
CA LYS A 92 34.18 6.32 -28.92
C LYS A 92 35.30 5.48 -29.54
N ASN A 93 35.08 4.19 -29.83
CA ASN A 93 36.09 3.23 -30.31
C ASN A 93 37.35 3.14 -29.43
N ILE A 94 37.17 3.24 -28.11
CA ILE A 94 38.23 3.09 -27.11
C ILE A 94 38.38 1.60 -26.76
N PRO A 95 39.62 1.05 -26.72
CA PRO A 95 39.85 -0.33 -26.33
C PRO A 95 39.47 -0.59 -24.87
N ILE A 96 38.80 -1.71 -24.64
CA ILE A 96 38.41 -2.21 -23.31
C ILE A 96 39.29 -3.41 -22.97
N PHE A 97 39.92 -3.41 -21.80
CA PHE A 97 40.67 -4.56 -21.28
C PHE A 97 40.14 -5.00 -19.92
N THR A 98 40.05 -6.31 -19.73
CA THR A 98 39.74 -6.91 -18.44
C THR A 98 41.05 -7.20 -17.71
N ILE A 99 41.13 -6.84 -16.42
CA ILE A 99 42.40 -6.83 -15.68
C ILE A 99 42.47 -7.82 -14.52
N ASP A 100 41.38 -8.50 -14.18
CA ASP A 100 41.29 -9.36 -13.01
C ASP A 100 41.61 -10.84 -13.32
N ALA A 101 41.97 -11.60 -12.28
CA ALA A 101 42.39 -12.99 -12.38
C ALA A 101 41.22 -13.98 -12.50
N ASP A 102 41.41 -15.04 -13.29
CA ASP A 102 40.51 -16.19 -13.37
C ASP A 102 40.67 -17.16 -12.18
N VAL A 103 40.23 -16.75 -11.00
CA VAL A 103 40.26 -17.54 -9.75
C VAL A 103 39.19 -18.64 -9.69
N GLU A 104 39.43 -19.73 -8.95
CA GLU A 104 38.45 -20.84 -8.85
C GLU A 104 37.16 -20.40 -8.14
N ASN A 105 37.29 -19.71 -7.02
CA ASN A 105 36.18 -19.14 -6.27
C ASN A 105 36.27 -17.62 -6.37
N CYS A 106 35.16 -16.96 -6.67
CA CYS A 106 35.04 -15.54 -6.41
C CYS A 106 34.44 -15.43 -5.00
N PRO A 107 35.19 -15.00 -3.97
CA PRO A 107 34.62 -14.89 -2.63
C PRO A 107 33.46 -13.91 -2.68
N MET A 108 32.25 -14.37 -2.32
CA MET A 108 31.14 -13.45 -2.12
C MET A 108 31.43 -12.61 -0.89
N SER A 109 31.98 -11.43 -1.10
CA SER A 109 32.21 -10.48 -0.01
C SER A 109 30.86 -9.91 0.44
N SER A 110 30.49 -10.19 1.68
CA SER A 110 29.28 -9.64 2.31
C SER A 110 29.56 -8.26 2.92
N GLU A 111 30.28 -7.42 2.18
CA GLU A 111 30.67 -6.10 2.65
C GLU A 111 29.47 -5.15 2.66
N SER A 112 29.19 -4.58 3.83
CA SER A 112 28.09 -3.64 4.00
C SER A 112 28.59 -2.21 3.83
N PHE A 113 28.32 -1.63 2.66
CA PHE A 113 28.61 -0.22 2.41
C PHE A 113 27.48 0.68 2.94
N PRO A 114 27.78 1.96 3.28
CA PRO A 114 26.78 2.98 3.48
C PRO A 114 25.81 3.07 2.30
N ASP A 115 24.64 3.69 2.50
CA ASP A 115 23.68 3.85 1.41
C ASP A 115 24.25 4.79 0.33
N THR A 116 24.32 4.30 -0.92
CA THR A 116 24.89 5.03 -2.06
C THR A 116 24.11 6.30 -2.38
N HIS A 117 22.86 6.39 -1.95
CA HIS A 117 22.09 7.63 -2.09
C HIS A 117 22.77 8.83 -1.41
N SER A 118 23.60 8.59 -0.38
CA SER A 118 24.41 9.65 0.23
C SER A 118 25.41 10.31 -0.74
N ILE A 119 25.80 9.65 -1.84
CA ILE A 119 26.63 10.24 -2.91
C ILE A 119 25.92 11.45 -3.53
N SER A 120 24.60 11.36 -3.75
CA SER A 120 23.81 12.45 -4.34
C SER A 120 23.72 13.67 -3.42
N VAL A 121 23.87 13.48 -2.11
CA VAL A 121 23.73 14.54 -1.09
C VAL A 121 25.10 15.10 -0.66
N LEU A 122 26.06 14.24 -0.38
CA LEU A 122 27.41 14.59 0.13
C LEU A 122 28.42 14.81 -1.01
N GLY A 123 28.16 14.25 -2.18
CA GLY A 123 29.09 14.16 -3.30
C GLY A 123 29.94 12.88 -3.25
N ALA A 124 30.33 12.42 -4.45
CA ALA A 124 31.13 11.20 -4.62
C ALA A 124 32.44 11.21 -3.83
N LYS A 125 33.12 12.37 -3.77
CA LYS A 125 34.38 12.53 -3.03
C LYS A 125 34.24 12.17 -1.55
N ALA A 126 33.32 12.83 -0.84
CA ALA A 126 33.13 12.62 0.59
C ALA A 126 32.74 11.16 0.90
N TYR A 127 31.88 10.57 0.06
CA TYR A 127 31.45 9.19 0.21
C TYR A 127 32.60 8.19 0.08
N PHE A 128 33.33 8.25 -1.05
CA PHE A 128 34.38 7.26 -1.34
C PHE A 128 35.62 7.44 -0.45
N GLU A 129 36.03 8.67 -0.14
CA GLU A 129 37.14 8.92 0.81
C GLU A 129 36.83 8.31 2.19
N THR A 130 35.60 8.49 2.69
CA THR A 130 35.18 7.91 3.99
C THR A 130 35.23 6.39 4.00
N ILE A 131 34.92 5.74 2.88
CA ILE A 131 35.00 4.28 2.76
C ILE A 131 36.46 3.81 2.67
N LEU A 132 37.31 4.54 1.97
CA LEU A 132 38.73 4.22 1.81
C LEU A 132 39.53 4.36 3.13
N GLU A 133 39.01 5.08 4.12
CA GLU A 133 39.57 5.12 5.48
C GLU A 133 39.41 3.80 6.25
N GLN A 134 38.59 2.87 5.77
CA GLN A 134 38.34 1.58 6.42
C GLN A 134 39.29 0.49 5.93
N GLU A 135 39.70 -0.39 6.83
CA GLU A 135 40.47 -1.58 6.47
C GLU A 135 39.55 -2.72 6.01
N PHE A 136 39.75 -3.17 4.76
CA PHE A 136 39.06 -4.34 4.21
C PHE A 136 39.80 -5.63 4.56
N LYS A 137 39.07 -6.65 4.99
CA LYS A 137 39.63 -7.99 5.22
C LYS A 137 39.88 -8.66 3.87
N LYS A 138 41.11 -9.06 3.62
CA LYS A 138 41.52 -9.67 2.35
C LYS A 138 41.76 -11.16 2.51
N SER A 139 41.21 -11.93 1.58
CA SER A 139 41.58 -13.33 1.40
C SER A 139 42.89 -13.46 0.60
N ASP A 140 43.49 -14.66 0.60
CA ASP A 140 44.65 -14.94 -0.25
C ASP A 140 44.31 -14.81 -1.74
N GLU A 141 43.06 -15.12 -2.13
CA GLU A 141 42.56 -14.92 -3.49
C GLU A 141 42.45 -13.43 -3.84
N ASP A 142 42.01 -12.57 -2.92
CA ASP A 142 41.97 -11.12 -3.14
C ASP A 142 43.37 -10.55 -3.33
N ILE A 143 44.35 -10.98 -2.53
CA ILE A 143 45.74 -10.56 -2.68
C ILE A 143 46.28 -10.97 -4.06
N LEU A 144 45.97 -12.19 -4.51
CA LEU A 144 46.33 -12.66 -5.84
C LEU A 144 45.69 -11.80 -6.95
N ARG A 145 44.37 -11.59 -6.88
CA ARG A 145 43.59 -10.76 -7.82
C ARG A 145 44.17 -9.35 -7.92
N GLU A 146 44.42 -8.71 -6.78
CA GLU A 146 45.03 -7.38 -6.71
C GLU A 146 46.42 -7.32 -7.36
N ASN A 147 47.25 -8.36 -7.19
CA ASN A 147 48.57 -8.41 -7.82
C ASN A 147 48.46 -8.59 -9.35
N VAL A 148 47.48 -9.36 -9.83
CA VAL A 148 47.21 -9.53 -11.27
C VAL A 148 46.67 -8.24 -11.88
N MET A 149 45.72 -7.58 -11.21
CA MET A 149 45.21 -6.26 -11.59
C MET A 149 46.34 -5.23 -11.70
N ALA A 150 47.19 -5.14 -10.67
CA ALA A 150 48.34 -4.26 -10.63
C ALA A 150 49.30 -4.48 -11.82
N PHE A 151 49.63 -5.75 -12.12
CA PHE A 151 50.46 -6.12 -13.27
C PHE A 151 49.84 -5.71 -14.61
N ASN A 152 48.54 -5.99 -14.79
CA ASN A 152 47.82 -5.69 -16.04
C ASN A 152 47.69 -4.17 -16.27
N ILE A 153 47.49 -3.38 -15.21
CA ILE A 153 47.51 -1.91 -15.27
C ILE A 153 48.89 -1.40 -15.67
N GLN A 154 49.96 -1.91 -15.05
CA GLN A 154 51.35 -1.53 -15.38
C GLN A 154 51.69 -1.78 -16.84
N LYS A 155 51.21 -2.90 -17.41
CA LYS A 155 51.34 -3.21 -18.84
C LYS A 155 50.61 -2.21 -19.74
N ALA A 156 49.43 -1.73 -19.32
CA ALA A 156 48.66 -0.75 -20.09
C ALA A 156 49.33 0.64 -20.14
N ILE A 157 50.01 1.05 -19.06
CA ILE A 157 50.72 2.35 -18.96
C ILE A 157 51.71 2.56 -20.11
N GLN A 158 52.32 1.48 -20.61
CA GLN A 158 53.31 1.56 -21.68
C GLN A 158 52.70 1.91 -23.05
N ASN A 159 51.40 1.66 -23.24
CA ASN A 159 50.75 1.71 -24.55
C ASN A 159 49.70 2.81 -24.69
N HIS A 160 49.33 3.49 -23.59
CA HIS A 160 48.20 4.41 -23.54
C HIS A 160 48.52 5.69 -22.79
N LYS A 161 47.90 6.81 -23.18
CA LYS A 161 48.18 8.15 -22.64
C LYS A 161 47.25 8.56 -21.50
N LYS A 162 46.02 8.05 -21.46
CA LYS A 162 45.02 8.32 -20.44
C LYS A 162 44.20 7.07 -20.16
N ILE A 163 44.54 6.38 -19.08
CA ILE A 163 43.95 5.10 -18.75
C ILE A 163 42.89 5.30 -17.67
N LEU A 164 41.66 4.90 -17.95
CA LEU A 164 40.60 4.84 -16.96
C LEU A 164 40.50 3.43 -16.39
N VAL A 165 40.56 3.30 -15.07
CA VAL A 165 40.45 2.01 -14.37
C VAL A 165 39.18 2.03 -13.53
N LEU A 166 38.23 1.15 -13.82
CA LEU A 166 37.08 0.91 -12.96
C LEU A 166 37.38 -0.30 -12.07
N ILE A 167 37.36 -0.06 -10.76
CA ILE A 167 37.75 -1.04 -9.75
C ILE A 167 36.84 -0.94 -8.54
N GLY A 168 36.44 -2.10 -8.01
CA GLY A 168 35.69 -2.24 -6.78
C GLY A 168 36.44 -1.57 -5.63
N ILE A 169 35.70 -0.85 -4.80
CA ILE A 169 36.30 -0.02 -3.75
C ILE A 169 37.18 -0.80 -2.75
N SER A 170 36.86 -2.07 -2.50
CA SER A 170 37.60 -2.96 -1.62
C SER A 170 39.04 -3.25 -2.10
N HIS A 171 39.24 -3.27 -3.43
CA HIS A 171 40.53 -3.54 -4.06
C HIS A 171 41.31 -2.27 -4.41
N LEU A 172 40.61 -1.13 -4.52
CA LEU A 172 41.16 0.14 -4.99
C LEU A 172 42.47 0.54 -4.28
N GLN A 173 42.46 0.62 -2.95
CA GLN A 173 43.61 1.10 -2.18
C GLN A 173 44.87 0.25 -2.45
N SER A 174 44.72 -1.06 -2.43
CA SER A 174 45.83 -2.02 -2.65
C SER A 174 46.43 -1.87 -4.04
N VAL A 175 45.57 -1.86 -5.05
CA VAL A 175 46.01 -1.84 -6.45
C VAL A 175 46.65 -0.50 -6.75
N PHE A 176 46.08 0.60 -6.24
CA PHE A 176 46.61 1.95 -6.35
C PHE A 176 48.03 2.10 -5.76
N GLU A 177 48.33 1.39 -4.67
CA GLU A 177 49.66 1.38 -4.07
C GLU A 177 50.66 0.47 -4.81
N LYS A 178 50.19 -0.67 -5.34
CA LYS A 178 51.05 -1.74 -5.89
C LYS A 178 51.41 -1.56 -7.36
N PHE A 179 50.56 -0.95 -8.19
CA PHE A 179 50.66 -1.07 -9.65
C PHE A 179 52.00 -0.59 -10.24
N GLU A 180 52.59 0.50 -9.74
CA GLU A 180 53.85 1.04 -10.27
C GLU A 180 55.05 0.10 -10.11
N ASN A 181 55.02 -0.76 -9.08
CA ASN A 181 56.13 -1.65 -8.73
C ASN A 181 55.91 -3.09 -9.23
N CYS A 182 54.75 -3.37 -9.84
CA CYS A 182 54.36 -4.71 -10.24
C CYS A 182 54.88 -5.04 -11.65
N ASN A 183 56.10 -5.60 -11.72
CA ASN A 183 56.74 -5.95 -12.99
C ASN A 183 56.69 -7.45 -13.34
N VAL A 184 56.19 -8.29 -12.43
CA VAL A 184 56.15 -9.75 -12.59
C VAL A 184 54.71 -10.23 -12.54
N ARG A 185 54.30 -11.00 -13.54
CA ARG A 185 52.98 -11.64 -13.54
C ARG A 185 52.91 -12.69 -12.42
N PRO A 186 51.95 -12.59 -11.49
CA PRO A 186 51.75 -13.63 -10.47
C PRO A 186 51.49 -14.99 -11.11
N PHE A 187 52.07 -16.05 -10.53
CA PHE A 187 51.82 -17.42 -10.97
C PHE A 187 50.61 -17.99 -10.22
N PHE A 188 49.61 -18.45 -10.96
CA PHE A 188 48.44 -19.15 -10.42
C PHE A 188 47.87 -20.10 -11.48
N GLN A 189 47.11 -21.10 -11.02
CA GLN A 189 46.40 -22.00 -11.92
C GLN A 189 45.22 -21.26 -12.55
N GLN A 190 45.29 -20.99 -13.85
CA GLN A 190 44.17 -20.41 -14.57
C GLN A 190 43.05 -21.44 -14.70
N THR A 191 41.85 -21.05 -14.27
CA THR A 191 40.64 -21.79 -14.61
C THR A 191 40.18 -21.36 -15.99
N LYS A 192 39.79 -22.32 -16.83
CA LYS A 192 39.10 -22.04 -18.09
C LYS A 192 37.61 -22.29 -17.89
N PRO A 193 36.81 -21.26 -17.58
CA PRO A 193 35.37 -21.42 -17.42
C PRO A 193 34.71 -21.72 -18.77
N THR A 194 33.57 -22.40 -18.71
CA THR A 194 32.60 -22.40 -19.82
C THR A 194 31.84 -21.08 -19.75
N ILE A 195 31.78 -20.34 -20.87
CA ILE A 195 31.17 -19.02 -20.91
C ILE A 195 30.03 -19.04 -21.93
N GLY A 196 28.86 -18.55 -21.52
CA GLY A 196 27.71 -18.34 -22.41
C GLY A 196 27.19 -16.92 -22.29
N ILE A 197 26.72 -16.34 -23.40
CA ILE A 197 26.01 -15.07 -23.42
C ILE A 197 24.54 -15.36 -23.71
N PHE A 198 23.67 -14.83 -22.87
CA PHE A 198 22.22 -15.02 -22.93
C PHE A 198 21.50 -13.68 -22.87
N ASN A 199 20.26 -13.65 -23.35
CA ASN A 199 19.34 -12.55 -23.10
C ASN A 199 18.54 -12.82 -21.83
N LEU A 200 18.34 -11.84 -20.96
CA LEU A 200 17.53 -12.02 -19.76
C LEU A 200 16.04 -12.15 -20.13
N HIS A 201 15.31 -13.09 -19.54
CA HIS A 201 13.87 -13.21 -19.79
C HIS A 201 13.12 -11.96 -19.27
N PRO A 202 12.11 -11.41 -19.99
CA PRO A 202 11.33 -10.25 -19.54
C PRO A 202 10.74 -10.40 -18.12
N GLU A 203 10.26 -11.58 -17.76
CA GLU A 203 9.77 -11.83 -16.38
C GLU A 203 10.89 -11.71 -15.34
N SER A 204 12.11 -12.16 -15.65
CA SER A 204 13.25 -12.10 -14.73
C SER A 204 13.70 -10.65 -14.51
N THR A 205 13.67 -9.78 -15.53
CA THR A 205 14.05 -8.35 -15.40
C THR A 205 13.29 -7.60 -14.31
N ARG A 206 12.10 -8.08 -13.93
CA ARG A 206 11.29 -7.46 -12.90
C ARG A 206 11.81 -7.69 -11.48
N GLU A 207 12.62 -8.74 -11.27
CA GLU A 207 12.92 -9.24 -9.93
C GLU A 207 14.42 -9.48 -9.66
N VAL A 208 15.24 -9.70 -10.70
CA VAL A 208 16.64 -10.10 -10.52
C VAL A 208 17.64 -8.94 -10.60
N LEU A 209 17.21 -7.75 -11.04
CA LEU A 209 18.07 -6.59 -11.18
C LEU A 209 18.48 -6.01 -9.81
N SER A 210 19.70 -5.50 -9.73
CA SER A 210 20.29 -4.85 -8.56
C SER A 210 19.59 -3.52 -8.27
N GLU A 211 19.41 -2.72 -9.32
CA GLU A 211 18.57 -1.52 -9.30
C GLU A 211 17.21 -1.80 -9.93
N TRP A 212 16.18 -1.06 -9.51
CA TRP A 212 14.82 -1.33 -10.00
C TRP A 212 14.74 -1.15 -11.51
N ALA A 213 13.92 -1.97 -12.17
CA ALA A 213 13.83 -1.96 -13.63
C ALA A 213 13.41 -0.57 -14.18
N VAL A 214 12.57 0.17 -13.45
CA VAL A 214 12.21 1.54 -13.81
C VAL A 214 13.39 2.50 -13.79
N LEU A 215 14.34 2.32 -12.86
CA LEU A 215 15.53 3.17 -12.75
C LEU A 215 16.51 2.86 -13.89
N ASN A 216 16.70 1.58 -14.20
CA ASN A 216 17.45 1.15 -15.39
C ASN A 216 16.83 1.72 -16.68
N SER A 217 15.50 1.70 -16.80
CA SER A 217 14.80 2.27 -17.96
C SER A 217 14.95 3.78 -18.07
N ALA A 218 14.75 4.48 -16.94
CA ALA A 218 14.88 5.93 -16.89
C ALA A 218 16.32 6.37 -17.19
N PHE A 219 17.31 5.61 -16.74
CA PHE A 219 18.71 5.82 -17.07
C PHE A 219 19.01 5.60 -18.56
N GLU A 220 18.44 4.57 -19.18
CA GLU A 220 18.59 4.33 -20.63
C GLU A 220 17.99 5.47 -21.46
N ASN A 221 16.81 5.96 -21.06
CA ASN A 221 16.16 7.12 -21.66
C ASN A 221 17.02 8.39 -21.51
N PHE A 222 17.57 8.62 -20.31
CA PHE A 222 18.51 9.71 -20.04
C PHE A 222 19.78 9.61 -20.91
N ARG A 223 20.37 8.42 -21.03
CA ARG A 223 21.59 8.17 -21.79
C ARG A 223 21.39 8.45 -23.28
N SER A 224 20.28 7.98 -23.83
CA SER A 224 20.02 8.02 -25.27
C SER A 224 19.91 9.45 -25.79
N ASN A 225 19.53 10.44 -24.96
CA ASN A 225 19.33 11.84 -25.36
C ASN A 225 18.42 12.03 -26.60
N VAL A 226 17.72 10.96 -26.99
CA VAL A 226 16.81 10.91 -28.12
C VAL A 226 15.42 11.13 -27.54
N GLU A 227 14.68 12.08 -28.12
CA GLU A 227 13.23 12.12 -28.04
C GLU A 227 12.66 10.83 -28.68
N PHE A 228 12.81 9.68 -28.02
CA PHE A 228 12.17 8.46 -28.46
C PHE A 228 10.66 8.65 -28.22
N PHE A 229 9.92 8.76 -29.33
CA PHE A 229 8.46 8.74 -29.45
C PHE A 229 7.68 10.07 -29.36
N THR A 230 7.99 11.03 -30.23
CA THR A 230 6.97 11.95 -30.77
C THR A 230 6.31 11.43 -32.07
N GLU A 231 6.84 10.37 -32.69
CA GLU A 231 6.24 9.75 -33.88
C GLU A 231 5.85 8.28 -33.65
N ARG A 232 4.81 8.02 -32.85
CA ARG A 232 4.06 6.76 -33.02
C ARG A 232 3.14 6.93 -34.23
N LYS A 233 3.61 6.48 -35.39
CA LYS A 233 2.73 6.09 -36.50
C LYS A 233 1.73 5.08 -35.96
N ILE A 234 0.48 5.52 -35.81
CA ILE A 234 -0.67 4.63 -35.77
C ILE A 234 -0.54 3.76 -37.02
N VAL A 235 -0.26 2.47 -36.84
CA VAL A 235 -0.44 1.50 -37.92
C VAL A 235 -1.94 1.43 -38.15
N GLU A 236 -2.45 2.32 -39.00
CA GLU A 236 -3.75 2.16 -39.62
C GLU A 236 -3.69 0.84 -40.38
N LYS A 237 -4.29 -0.19 -39.81
CA LYS A 237 -4.73 -1.33 -40.62
C LYS A 237 -5.80 -0.78 -41.56
N ASP A 238 -5.43 -0.63 -42.82
CA ASP A 238 -6.34 -0.39 -43.93
C ASP A 238 -7.45 -1.44 -43.91
N PHE A 239 -8.58 -1.09 -43.30
CA PHE A 239 -9.86 -1.63 -43.71
C PHE A 239 -10.34 -0.73 -44.83
N GLY A 240 -10.20 -1.24 -46.06
CA GLY A 240 -10.59 -0.55 -47.28
C GLY A 240 -11.98 0.06 -47.19
N ASP A 241 -12.04 1.27 -47.75
CA ASP A 241 -13.23 2.01 -48.20
C ASP A 241 -14.39 2.12 -47.22
N LEU A 242 -14.42 3.22 -46.46
CA LEU A 242 -15.61 4.07 -46.32
C LEU A 242 -15.25 5.42 -45.67
N LYS A 243 -15.16 6.45 -46.51
CA LYS A 243 -15.11 7.86 -46.09
C LYS A 243 -16.46 8.26 -45.47
N PHE A 244 -16.48 8.51 -44.17
CA PHE A 244 -17.51 9.33 -43.53
C PHE A 244 -16.84 10.40 -42.66
N VAL A 245 -16.78 11.62 -43.19
CA VAL A 245 -16.48 12.82 -42.39
C VAL A 245 -17.80 13.28 -41.77
N LYS A 246 -17.99 13.00 -40.48
CA LYS A 246 -18.84 13.80 -39.58
C LYS A 246 -18.54 13.47 -38.12
N ASN A 247 -18.15 14.51 -37.38
CA ASN A 247 -18.05 14.59 -35.93
C ASN A 247 -19.18 13.83 -35.21
N LEU A 248 -18.86 12.61 -34.74
CA LEU A 248 -19.64 11.84 -33.79
C LEU A 248 -18.64 11.18 -32.86
N ASN A 249 -18.64 11.62 -31.60
CA ASN A 249 -18.11 10.95 -30.41
C ASN A 249 -17.20 9.75 -30.72
N SER A 250 -15.88 9.96 -30.70
CA SER A 250 -14.93 8.86 -30.58
C SER A 250 -15.33 8.05 -29.36
N ILE A 251 -15.97 6.91 -29.60
CA ILE A 251 -16.19 5.87 -28.61
C ILE A 251 -14.80 5.56 -28.07
N HIS A 252 -14.46 6.15 -26.92
CA HIS A 252 -13.16 5.97 -26.29
C HIS A 252 -13.07 4.50 -25.93
N ARG A 253 -12.34 3.73 -26.73
CA ARG A 253 -11.88 2.41 -26.32
C ARG A 253 -11.18 2.63 -24.98
N LYS A 254 -11.73 2.04 -23.90
CA LYS A 254 -11.09 2.09 -22.59
C LYS A 254 -9.72 1.42 -22.75
N LYS A 255 -8.63 2.20 -22.61
CA LYS A 255 -7.26 1.69 -22.71
C LYS A 255 -7.07 0.57 -21.68
N THR A 256 -6.29 -0.44 -22.02
CA THR A 256 -5.94 -1.50 -21.05
C THR A 256 -5.02 -0.94 -19.97
N THR A 257 -4.94 -1.62 -18.82
CA THR A 257 -3.99 -1.27 -17.74
C THR A 257 -2.56 -1.17 -18.27
N GLU A 258 -2.17 -2.11 -19.13
CA GLU A 258 -0.82 -2.20 -19.70
C GLU A 258 -0.53 -1.02 -20.62
N GLU A 259 -1.48 -0.64 -21.48
CA GLU A 259 -1.37 0.54 -22.36
C GLU A 259 -1.23 1.84 -21.54
N LEU A 260 -1.94 1.95 -20.41
CA LEU A 260 -1.85 3.10 -19.51
C LEU A 260 -0.51 3.14 -18.77
N ILE A 261 -0.03 2.00 -18.26
CA ILE A 261 1.27 1.89 -17.59
C ILE A 261 2.37 2.29 -18.55
N GLU A 262 2.35 1.78 -19.78
CA GLU A 262 3.36 2.08 -20.78
C GLU A 262 3.39 3.59 -21.09
N GLU A 263 2.25 4.19 -21.43
CA GLU A 263 2.13 5.62 -21.73
C GLU A 263 2.63 6.50 -20.58
N GLU A 264 2.18 6.22 -19.36
CA GLU A 264 2.51 7.06 -18.21
C GLU A 264 3.93 6.81 -17.68
N SER A 265 4.54 5.65 -17.98
CA SER A 265 5.95 5.38 -17.64
C SER A 265 6.91 6.27 -18.41
N TRP A 266 6.59 6.62 -19.67
CA TRP A 266 7.40 7.56 -20.44
C TRP A 266 7.43 8.96 -19.81
N ASN A 267 6.31 9.42 -19.24
CA ASN A 267 6.25 10.67 -18.49
C ASN A 267 7.15 10.63 -17.24
N VAL A 268 7.24 9.47 -16.58
CA VAL A 268 8.15 9.27 -15.44
C VAL A 268 9.61 9.38 -15.90
N PHE A 269 9.96 8.76 -17.03
CA PHE A 269 11.32 8.81 -17.58
C PHE A 269 11.74 10.22 -17.98
N GLU A 270 10.83 11.01 -18.59
CA GLU A 270 11.12 12.39 -18.96
C GLU A 270 11.38 13.28 -17.74
N LYS A 271 10.60 13.10 -16.65
CA LYS A 271 10.84 13.80 -15.38
C LYS A 271 12.19 13.43 -14.80
N PHE A 272 12.54 12.14 -14.82
CA PHE A 272 13.83 11.66 -14.34
C PHE A 272 15.00 12.26 -15.13
N SER A 273 14.93 12.31 -16.46
CA SER A 273 16.02 12.86 -17.30
C SER A 273 16.39 14.31 -16.94
N LYS A 274 15.46 15.10 -16.38
CA LYS A 274 15.68 16.50 -15.97
C LYS A 274 16.43 16.64 -14.65
N GLY A 275 16.20 15.73 -13.69
CA GLY A 275 16.70 15.85 -12.31
C GLY A 275 17.68 14.76 -11.88
N GLN A 276 17.63 13.58 -12.49
CA GLN A 276 18.44 12.39 -12.19
C GLN A 276 18.41 12.01 -10.69
N SER A 277 17.28 12.24 -10.02
CA SER A 277 17.07 11.93 -8.60
C SER A 277 16.22 10.66 -8.43
N ARG A 278 16.65 9.78 -7.53
CA ARG A 278 15.91 8.56 -7.18
C ARG A 278 14.62 8.90 -6.44
N GLU A 279 14.62 9.95 -5.62
CA GLU A 279 13.44 10.41 -4.88
C GLU A 279 12.36 10.94 -5.80
N ASP A 280 12.76 11.75 -6.78
CA ASP A 280 11.85 12.27 -7.80
C ASP A 280 11.27 11.13 -8.64
N LEU A 281 12.08 10.10 -8.94
CA LEU A 281 11.61 8.90 -9.63
C LEU A 281 10.56 8.15 -8.81
N ILE A 282 10.83 7.87 -7.53
CA ILE A 282 9.88 7.20 -6.61
C ILE A 282 8.58 7.98 -6.54
N LEU A 283 8.67 9.31 -6.36
CA LEU A 283 7.52 10.18 -6.24
C LEU A 283 6.71 10.22 -7.54
N ALA A 284 7.39 10.30 -8.68
CA ALA A 284 6.77 10.25 -10.00
C ALA A 284 6.05 8.91 -10.22
N CYS A 285 6.67 7.77 -9.90
CA CYS A 285 6.02 6.46 -9.95
C CYS A 285 4.79 6.40 -9.03
N PHE A 286 4.87 6.95 -7.81
CA PHE A 286 3.74 6.97 -6.88
C PHE A 286 2.57 7.82 -7.40
N GLU A 287 2.87 8.99 -7.96
CA GLU A 287 1.86 9.88 -8.54
C GLU A 287 1.21 9.27 -9.77
N THR A 288 2.01 8.66 -10.65
CA THR A 288 1.52 7.92 -11.81
C THR A 288 0.65 6.72 -11.39
N ALA A 289 1.09 5.94 -10.40
CA ALA A 289 0.29 4.85 -9.84
C ALA A 289 -1.05 5.37 -9.28
N SER A 290 -1.06 6.55 -8.65
CA SER A 290 -2.28 7.17 -8.13
C SER A 290 -3.26 7.56 -9.24
N ILE A 291 -2.75 8.03 -10.38
CA ILE A 291 -3.56 8.37 -11.57
C ILE A 291 -4.16 7.10 -12.18
N ILE A 292 -3.37 6.04 -12.33
CA ILE A 292 -3.83 4.75 -12.87
C ILE A 292 -4.89 4.16 -11.94
N TYR A 293 -4.60 4.12 -10.64
CA TYR A 293 -5.52 3.65 -9.62
C TYR A 293 -6.86 4.40 -9.64
N GLU A 294 -6.85 5.73 -9.76
CA GLU A 294 -8.08 6.54 -9.88
C GLU A 294 -8.85 6.21 -11.17
N LYS A 295 -8.16 6.02 -12.30
CA LYS A 295 -8.80 5.64 -13.57
C LYS A 295 -9.42 4.23 -13.50
N GLU A 296 -8.81 3.31 -12.75
CA GLU A 296 -9.29 1.93 -12.61
C GLU A 296 -10.45 1.79 -11.62
N THR A 297 -10.27 2.32 -10.40
CA THR A 297 -11.19 2.13 -9.26
C THR A 297 -12.21 3.26 -9.12
N GLY A 298 -11.94 4.44 -9.67
CA GLY A 298 -12.70 5.66 -9.40
C GLY A 298 -12.37 6.31 -8.05
N GLU A 299 -11.49 5.70 -7.24
CA GLU A 299 -11.08 6.22 -5.94
C GLU A 299 -9.79 7.04 -6.04
N LYS A 300 -9.72 8.13 -5.28
CA LYS A 300 -8.54 9.00 -5.22
C LYS A 300 -7.66 8.64 -4.05
N VAL A 301 -6.36 8.48 -4.31
CA VAL A 301 -5.37 8.38 -3.23
C VAL A 301 -5.34 9.69 -2.45
N SER A 302 -5.70 9.62 -1.17
CA SER A 302 -5.77 10.81 -0.33
C SER A 302 -4.38 11.42 -0.04
N ARG A 303 -4.32 12.73 0.19
CA ARG A 303 -3.07 13.40 0.63
C ARG A 303 -2.54 12.84 1.94
N LEU A 304 -3.43 12.40 2.83
CA LEU A 304 -3.06 11.77 4.11
C LEU A 304 -2.40 10.41 3.86
N SER A 305 -2.97 9.59 2.98
CA SER A 305 -2.41 8.29 2.58
C SER A 305 -1.02 8.47 1.96
N LYS A 306 -0.83 9.44 1.06
CA LYS A 306 0.50 9.79 0.51
C LYS A 306 1.50 10.16 1.62
N LYS A 307 1.09 11.00 2.58
CA LYS A 307 1.94 11.37 3.72
C LYS A 307 2.29 10.16 4.59
N GLN A 308 1.33 9.29 4.89
CA GLN A 308 1.54 8.08 5.68
C GLN A 308 2.45 7.07 4.96
N PHE A 309 2.28 6.92 3.64
CA PHE A 309 3.15 6.11 2.79
C PHE A 309 4.60 6.61 2.89
N LEU A 310 4.85 7.89 2.60
CA LEU A 310 6.20 8.47 2.67
C LEU A 310 6.81 8.34 4.07
N GLN A 311 5.99 8.55 5.11
CA GLN A 311 6.40 8.41 6.50
C GLN A 311 6.81 6.97 6.85
N LEU A 312 6.06 5.97 6.37
CA LEU A 312 6.35 4.56 6.59
C LEU A 312 7.61 4.13 5.84
N VAL A 313 7.71 4.48 4.55
CA VAL A 313 8.87 4.21 3.70
C VAL A 313 10.16 4.77 4.31
N ARG A 314 10.13 6.04 4.73
CA ARG A 314 11.25 6.70 5.43
C ARG A 314 11.64 5.97 6.72
N ASN A 315 10.65 5.58 7.51
CA ASN A 315 10.91 4.89 8.78
C ASN A 315 11.50 3.48 8.55
N GLN A 316 11.05 2.76 7.51
CA GLN A 316 11.61 1.46 7.16
C GLN A 316 13.06 1.57 6.68
N ALA A 317 13.36 2.55 5.81
CA ALA A 317 14.74 2.84 5.41
C ALA A 317 15.62 3.09 6.64
N LYS A 318 15.15 3.92 7.58
CA LYS A 318 15.86 4.20 8.84
C LYS A 318 16.09 2.96 9.70
N ILE A 319 15.11 2.06 9.82
CA ILE A 319 15.25 0.81 10.58
C ILE A 319 16.33 -0.09 9.96
N MET A 320 16.47 -0.06 8.64
CA MET A 320 17.49 -0.82 7.91
C MET A 320 18.87 -0.15 7.90
N GLY A 321 19.03 1.02 8.54
CA GLY A 321 20.27 1.80 8.47
C GLY A 321 20.54 2.37 7.06
N LYS A 322 19.49 2.55 6.26
CA LYS A 322 19.56 3.09 4.89
C LYS A 322 18.87 4.44 4.80
N LEU A 323 19.24 5.23 3.80
CA LEU A 323 18.62 6.52 3.47
C LEU A 323 17.43 6.33 2.54
N MET A 324 17.54 5.38 1.61
CA MET A 324 16.51 5.03 0.64
C MET A 324 15.88 3.66 0.95
N PRO A 325 14.58 3.50 0.66
CA PRO A 325 13.93 2.20 0.72
C PRO A 325 14.41 1.30 -0.41
N ARG A 326 14.20 -0.01 -0.31
CA ARG A 326 14.30 -0.91 -1.48
C ARG A 326 12.91 -1.18 -2.06
N LEU A 327 12.86 -1.86 -3.21
CA LEU A 327 11.63 -2.24 -3.90
C LEU A 327 10.61 -2.90 -2.96
N PHE A 328 11.05 -3.86 -2.15
CA PHE A 328 10.17 -4.57 -1.21
C PHE A 328 9.52 -3.62 -0.20
N GLU A 329 10.29 -2.72 0.41
CA GLU A 329 9.80 -1.78 1.41
C GLU A 329 8.81 -0.76 0.80
N LEU A 330 9.06 -0.30 -0.43
CA LEU A 330 8.11 0.54 -1.19
C LEU A 330 6.77 -0.18 -1.42
N LEU A 331 6.81 -1.41 -1.91
CA LEU A 331 5.61 -2.17 -2.21
C LEU A 331 4.85 -2.57 -0.94
N TYR A 332 5.58 -2.94 0.12
CA TYR A 332 4.98 -3.26 1.41
C TYR A 332 4.23 -2.05 1.99
N ALA A 333 4.81 -0.85 1.90
CA ALA A 333 4.16 0.38 2.34
C ALA A 333 2.94 0.72 1.48
N ALA A 334 3.04 0.57 0.16
CA ALA A 334 1.92 0.79 -0.77
C ALA A 334 0.73 -0.13 -0.43
N ARG A 335 0.99 -1.43 -0.23
CA ARG A 335 0.00 -2.43 0.15
C ARG A 335 -0.66 -2.14 1.51
N GLY A 336 0.13 -1.70 2.49
CA GLY A 336 -0.34 -1.51 3.86
C GLY A 336 -1.11 -0.20 4.10
N ILE A 337 -0.82 0.85 3.32
CA ILE A 337 -1.42 2.18 3.53
C ILE A 337 -2.58 2.47 2.57
N ILE A 338 -2.53 1.95 1.35
CA ILE A 338 -3.56 2.17 0.33
C ILE A 338 -4.37 0.88 0.21
N ASP A 339 -3.98 -0.01 -0.70
CA ASP A 339 -4.55 -1.36 -0.82
C ASP A 339 -3.68 -2.24 -1.76
N GLU A 340 -4.16 -3.45 -2.04
CA GLU A 340 -3.50 -4.40 -2.92
C GLU A 340 -3.59 -4.04 -4.42
N ASN A 341 -4.60 -3.27 -4.85
CA ASN A 341 -4.75 -2.84 -6.24
C ASN A 341 -3.73 -1.75 -6.59
N PHE A 342 -3.64 -0.71 -5.76
CA PHE A 342 -2.62 0.31 -5.88
C PHE A 342 -1.21 -0.29 -5.82
N CYS A 343 -0.97 -1.23 -4.90
CA CYS A 343 0.31 -1.93 -4.80
C CYS A 343 0.68 -2.67 -6.09
N TYR A 344 -0.30 -3.26 -6.78
CA TYR A 344 -0.08 -3.97 -8.04
C TYR A 344 0.31 -3.01 -9.18
N ASP A 345 -0.39 -1.89 -9.32
CA ASP A 345 -0.09 -0.87 -10.33
C ASP A 345 1.29 -0.24 -10.08
N PHE A 346 1.59 0.04 -8.81
CA PHE A 346 2.88 0.57 -8.40
C PHE A 346 4.03 -0.44 -8.64
N TRP A 347 3.81 -1.73 -8.41
CA TRP A 347 4.76 -2.79 -8.77
C TRP A 347 5.01 -2.84 -10.27
N ASN A 348 3.96 -2.81 -11.10
CA ASN A 348 4.14 -2.79 -12.55
C ASN A 348 4.97 -1.60 -13.01
N LEU A 349 4.74 -0.40 -12.45
CA LEU A 349 5.52 0.79 -12.76
C LEU A 349 6.98 0.67 -12.31
N LEU A 350 7.24 0.24 -11.07
CA LEU A 350 8.61 0.13 -10.53
C LEU A 350 9.44 -0.95 -11.22
N THR A 351 8.79 -1.97 -11.76
CA THR A 351 9.41 -3.07 -12.51
C THR A 351 9.27 -2.92 -14.02
N PHE A 352 8.84 -1.76 -14.50
CA PHE A 352 8.65 -1.52 -15.92
C PHE A 352 10.01 -1.39 -16.62
N TYR A 353 10.26 -2.26 -17.60
CA TYR A 353 11.42 -2.21 -18.49
C TYR A 353 11.00 -2.47 -19.94
N PRO A 354 10.78 -1.43 -20.76
CA PRO A 354 10.14 -1.57 -22.07
C PRO A 354 11.04 -2.19 -23.14
N TYR A 355 12.34 -2.29 -22.88
CA TYR A 355 13.31 -2.69 -23.89
C TYR A 355 13.51 -4.21 -23.98
N GLN A 356 13.00 -5.00 -23.03
CA GLN A 356 13.24 -6.44 -22.99
C GLN A 356 12.25 -7.23 -23.84
N ASN A 357 12.76 -8.10 -24.71
CA ASN A 357 11.97 -9.03 -25.52
C ASN A 357 12.28 -10.49 -25.16
N GLU A 358 11.35 -11.40 -25.45
CA GLU A 358 11.57 -12.84 -25.28
C GLU A 358 12.56 -13.41 -26.31
N THR A 359 12.67 -12.77 -27.47
CA THR A 359 13.59 -13.15 -28.54
C THR A 359 14.55 -12.01 -28.81
N GLY A 360 15.85 -12.25 -28.65
CA GLY A 360 16.90 -11.26 -28.85
C GLY A 360 18.07 -11.80 -29.67
N ILE A 361 19.20 -11.08 -29.61
CA ILE A 361 20.45 -11.45 -30.30
C ILE A 361 20.99 -12.79 -29.77
N PHE A 362 20.87 -12.99 -28.47
CA PHE A 362 21.35 -14.18 -27.76
C PHE A 362 20.18 -15.07 -27.33
N PRO A 363 20.41 -16.38 -27.07
CA PRO A 363 19.40 -17.26 -26.49
C PRO A 363 18.91 -16.73 -25.14
N THR A 364 17.62 -16.88 -24.86
CA THR A 364 17.01 -16.33 -23.65
C THR A 364 17.18 -17.27 -22.45
N ILE A 365 17.56 -16.71 -21.30
CA ILE A 365 17.66 -17.42 -20.02
C ILE A 365 16.66 -16.84 -19.01
N LYS A 366 15.96 -17.73 -18.30
CA LYS A 366 15.08 -17.36 -17.18
C LYS A 366 15.83 -17.60 -15.87
N LEU A 367 15.94 -16.55 -15.08
CA LEU A 367 16.59 -16.55 -13.77
C LEU A 367 15.56 -16.25 -12.68
N ASP A 368 15.63 -16.99 -11.60
CA ASP A 368 14.85 -16.74 -10.38
C ASP A 368 15.69 -15.92 -9.40
N PRO A 369 15.07 -15.01 -8.60
CA PRO A 369 15.81 -14.19 -7.64
C PRO A 369 16.62 -14.99 -6.63
N GLU A 370 16.15 -16.19 -6.25
CA GLU A 370 16.82 -17.10 -5.31
C GLU A 370 18.12 -17.69 -5.86
N SER A 371 18.27 -17.71 -7.19
CA SER A 371 19.49 -18.18 -7.86
C SER A 371 20.58 -17.11 -7.92
N ILE A 372 20.24 -15.85 -7.64
CA ILE A 372 21.13 -14.69 -7.75
C ILE A 372 21.41 -14.07 -6.38
N TRP A 373 20.36 -13.87 -5.58
CA TRP A 373 20.40 -13.11 -4.34
C TRP A 373 20.19 -13.98 -3.11
N PHE A 374 20.99 -13.71 -2.06
CA PHE A 374 20.76 -14.29 -0.74
C PHE A 374 19.68 -13.50 0.03
N GLY A 375 18.80 -14.21 0.74
CA GLY A 375 17.81 -13.59 1.62
C GLY A 375 16.64 -12.91 0.90
N THR A 376 16.18 -13.48 -0.22
CA THR A 376 15.01 -13.00 -0.97
C THR A 376 13.77 -12.95 -0.08
N LYS A 377 12.92 -11.93 -0.30
CA LYS A 377 11.64 -11.77 0.40
C LYS A 377 10.50 -11.93 -0.58
N LYS A 378 9.47 -12.71 -0.20
CA LYS A 378 8.26 -12.91 -1.01
C LYS A 378 7.12 -12.05 -0.47
N MET A 379 6.41 -11.39 -1.39
CA MET A 379 5.18 -10.67 -1.07
C MET A 379 4.05 -11.18 -1.96
N ARG A 380 2.91 -11.50 -1.35
CA ARG A 380 1.69 -11.82 -2.10
C ARG A 380 0.85 -10.56 -2.25
N VAL A 381 0.50 -10.26 -3.50
CA VAL A 381 -0.46 -9.21 -3.86
C VAL A 381 -1.63 -9.91 -4.55
N ARG A 382 -2.85 -9.71 -4.06
CA ARG A 382 -4.07 -10.23 -4.68
C ARG A 382 -4.77 -9.03 -5.30
N ARG A 383 -4.71 -8.94 -6.63
CA ARG A 383 -5.50 -7.95 -7.34
C ARG A 383 -6.98 -8.25 -7.09
N LEU A 384 -7.63 -7.37 -6.34
CA LEU A 384 -9.08 -7.38 -6.15
C LEU A 384 -9.67 -6.84 -7.46
N TRP A 385 -9.74 -7.73 -8.44
CA TRP A 385 -10.52 -7.47 -9.64
C TRP A 385 -11.96 -7.29 -9.17
N GLU A 386 -12.50 -6.08 -9.26
CA GLU A 386 -13.95 -5.90 -9.30
C GLU A 386 -14.45 -6.58 -10.57
N GLY A 387 -14.55 -7.89 -10.54
CA GLY A 387 -14.97 -8.68 -11.68
C GLY A 387 -16.41 -8.46 -11.94
N LYS A 388 -16.77 -7.32 -12.57
CA LYS A 388 -18.13 -6.85 -12.86
C LYS A 388 -19.10 -7.57 -11.92
N GLY A 389 -18.92 -7.35 -10.61
CA GLY A 389 -19.17 -8.34 -9.56
C GLY A 389 -20.29 -9.25 -9.97
N LYS A 390 -20.04 -10.57 -10.23
CA LYS A 390 -21.00 -11.56 -10.76
C LYS A 390 -22.39 -11.03 -10.45
N LYS A 391 -23.05 -10.40 -11.46
CA LYS A 391 -24.30 -9.68 -11.20
C LYS A 391 -25.09 -10.67 -10.37
N ARG A 392 -25.39 -10.31 -9.10
CA ARG A 392 -26.21 -11.19 -8.25
C ARG A 392 -27.32 -11.64 -9.17
N PRO A 393 -27.59 -12.96 -9.32
CA PRO A 393 -28.68 -13.40 -10.18
C PRO A 393 -29.82 -12.47 -9.83
N LYS A 394 -30.37 -11.77 -10.83
CA LYS A 394 -31.44 -10.80 -10.56
C LYS A 394 -32.44 -11.60 -9.76
N PHE A 395 -32.47 -11.42 -8.44
CA PHE A 395 -33.55 -11.92 -7.66
C PHE A 395 -34.75 -11.31 -8.38
N ASN A 396 -35.75 -12.12 -8.66
CA ASN A 396 -37.05 -11.56 -9.04
C ASN A 396 -37.50 -10.80 -7.80
N VAL A 397 -36.97 -9.58 -7.62
CA VAL A 397 -37.46 -8.59 -6.70
C VAL A 397 -38.87 -8.39 -7.22
N LYS A 398 -39.84 -8.89 -6.47
CA LYS A 398 -41.24 -8.68 -6.77
C LYS A 398 -41.39 -7.18 -7.04
N LYS A 399 -41.86 -6.82 -8.24
CA LYS A 399 -42.08 -5.40 -8.55
C LYS A 399 -43.10 -4.88 -7.54
N ARG A 400 -42.73 -3.82 -6.81
CA ARG A 400 -43.62 -3.13 -5.88
C ARG A 400 -44.96 -2.88 -6.57
N LYS A 401 -46.05 -3.28 -5.93
CA LYS A 401 -47.40 -2.95 -6.39
C LYS A 401 -47.58 -1.44 -6.19
N TYR A 402 -48.00 -0.74 -7.24
CA TYR A 402 -48.29 0.69 -7.18
C TYR A 402 -49.78 0.91 -6.99
N GLU A 403 -50.11 2.00 -6.32
CA GLU A 403 -51.48 2.47 -6.20
C GLU A 403 -52.07 2.75 -7.59
N LYS A 404 -53.28 2.26 -7.86
CA LYS A 404 -53.92 2.45 -9.18
C LYS A 404 -54.51 3.86 -9.32
N ASN A 405 -55.20 4.36 -8.28
CA ASN A 405 -55.67 5.73 -8.20
C ASN A 405 -55.16 6.35 -6.89
N LYS A 406 -54.70 7.60 -6.96
CA LYS A 406 -54.14 8.32 -5.81
C LYS A 406 -55.18 8.46 -4.67
N GLY A 407 -54.87 7.94 -3.48
CA GLY A 407 -55.72 8.04 -2.27
C GLY A 407 -56.68 6.86 -2.04
N ASP A 408 -56.52 5.75 -2.77
CA ASP A 408 -57.22 4.49 -2.50
C ASP A 408 -56.64 3.80 -1.26
N TRP A 409 -55.31 3.83 -1.05
CA TRP A 409 -54.67 3.21 0.11
C TRP A 409 -54.93 3.97 1.41
N GLU A 410 -55.02 5.29 1.35
CA GLU A 410 -55.30 6.16 2.51
C GLU A 410 -56.68 5.87 3.12
N LYS A 411 -57.68 5.52 2.30
CA LYS A 411 -59.02 5.13 2.77
C LYS A 411 -59.08 3.76 3.43
N GLU A 412 -58.09 2.90 3.18
CA GLU A 412 -58.01 1.55 3.73
C GLU A 412 -57.12 1.48 4.98
N PHE A 413 -56.51 2.59 5.40
CA PHE A 413 -55.73 2.66 6.63
C PHE A 413 -56.65 3.02 7.81
N ASP A 414 -56.87 2.06 8.69
CA ASP A 414 -57.61 2.24 9.94
C ASP A 414 -56.62 2.31 11.11
N ALA A 415 -56.68 3.39 11.88
CA ALA A 415 -55.79 3.64 13.02
C ALA A 415 -56.24 2.93 14.30
N ASP A 416 -57.42 2.28 14.33
CA ASP A 416 -57.97 1.71 15.58
C ASP A 416 -57.27 0.40 16.01
N SER A 417 -56.59 -0.30 15.10
CA SER A 417 -55.86 -1.55 15.39
C SER A 417 -54.51 -1.56 14.67
N MET A 418 -53.45 -1.18 15.38
CA MET A 418 -52.10 -1.04 14.82
C MET A 418 -51.15 -2.11 15.35
N CYS A 419 -50.36 -2.72 14.47
CA CYS A 419 -49.31 -3.66 14.85
C CYS A 419 -48.04 -3.47 14.02
N SER A 420 -46.95 -4.06 14.49
CA SER A 420 -45.65 -4.04 13.87
C SER A 420 -45.50 -5.07 12.75
N PHE A 421 -44.48 -4.88 11.92
CA PHE A 421 -44.03 -5.84 10.93
C PHE A 421 -42.89 -6.72 11.50
N PRO A 422 -43.11 -8.02 11.76
CA PRO A 422 -42.17 -8.85 12.53
C PRO A 422 -40.71 -8.89 12.03
N PRO A 423 -40.43 -8.89 10.71
CA PRO A 423 -39.06 -8.83 10.23
C PRO A 423 -38.30 -7.55 10.62
N GLU A 424 -38.99 -6.41 10.75
CA GLU A 424 -38.40 -5.15 11.23
C GLU A 424 -38.18 -5.18 12.74
N ASP A 425 -39.07 -5.83 13.50
CA ASP A 425 -38.92 -6.00 14.95
C ASP A 425 -37.64 -6.76 15.28
N ILE A 426 -37.34 -7.85 14.56
CA ILE A 426 -36.08 -8.59 14.71
C ILE A 426 -34.86 -7.68 14.48
N VAL A 427 -34.91 -6.82 13.45
CA VAL A 427 -33.81 -5.90 13.14
C VAL A 427 -33.62 -4.87 14.25
N ILE A 428 -34.72 -4.34 14.82
CA ILE A 428 -34.69 -3.38 15.92
C ILE A 428 -34.15 -4.05 17.20
N GLU A 429 -34.58 -5.26 17.53
CA GLU A 429 -34.12 -6.02 18.70
C GLU A 429 -32.65 -6.41 18.60
N ASP A 430 -32.20 -6.89 17.43
CA ASP A 430 -30.79 -7.18 17.16
C ASP A 430 -29.93 -5.92 17.33
N PHE A 431 -30.42 -4.78 16.83
CA PHE A 431 -29.74 -3.51 16.97
C PHE A 431 -29.71 -3.04 18.43
N GLY A 432 -30.82 -3.19 19.16
CA GLY A 432 -30.89 -2.93 20.60
C GLY A 432 -29.87 -3.78 21.37
N SER A 433 -29.76 -5.07 21.05
CA SER A 433 -28.78 -5.99 21.63
C SER A 433 -27.34 -5.59 21.31
N PHE A 434 -27.08 -5.18 20.07
CA PHE A 434 -25.79 -4.62 19.68
C PHE A 434 -25.43 -3.37 20.49
N LEU A 435 -26.37 -2.44 20.69
CA LEU A 435 -26.17 -1.23 21.48
C LEU A 435 -25.91 -1.53 22.96
N LYS A 436 -26.65 -2.49 23.55
CA LYS A 436 -26.42 -2.99 24.93
C LYS A 436 -24.96 -3.47 25.08
N ASN A 437 -24.53 -4.35 24.17
CA ASN A 437 -23.17 -4.92 24.21
C ASN A 437 -22.09 -3.86 24.01
N LYS A 438 -22.26 -2.94 23.05
CA LYS A 438 -21.32 -1.84 22.81
C LYS A 438 -21.23 -0.88 23.99
N GLY A 439 -22.36 -0.57 24.61
CA GLY A 439 -22.41 0.25 25.81
C GLY A 439 -21.64 -0.38 26.97
N LEU A 440 -21.84 -1.67 27.23
CA LEU A 440 -21.12 -2.41 28.27
C LEU A 440 -19.61 -2.51 27.98
N GLN A 441 -19.23 -2.68 26.71
CA GLN A 441 -17.81 -2.69 26.31
C GLN A 441 -17.12 -1.36 26.64
N LEU A 442 -17.76 -0.22 26.38
CA LEU A 442 -17.20 1.10 26.73
C LEU A 442 -16.97 1.22 28.24
N VAL A 443 -17.86 0.68 29.06
CA VAL A 443 -17.66 0.65 30.52
C VAL A 443 -16.45 -0.23 30.87
N SER A 444 -16.26 -1.35 30.17
CA SER A 444 -15.15 -2.28 30.40
C SER A 444 -13.81 -1.62 30.10
N GLU A 445 -13.73 -0.87 29.01
CA GLU A 445 -12.56 -0.09 28.62
C GLU A 445 -12.22 1.03 29.64
N GLU A 446 -13.24 1.70 30.19
CA GLU A 446 -13.08 2.68 31.29
C GLU A 446 -12.48 2.06 32.56
N HIS A 447 -12.73 0.77 32.81
CA HIS A 447 -12.23 0.01 33.95
C HIS A 447 -11.06 -0.93 33.59
N SER A 448 -10.26 -0.56 32.60
CA SER A 448 -9.02 -1.28 32.26
C SER A 448 -7.88 -0.91 33.20
N ARG A 449 -7.09 -1.92 33.60
CA ARG A 449 -5.82 -1.74 34.31
C ARG A 449 -4.67 -2.24 33.46
N THR A 450 -3.52 -1.60 33.60
CA THR A 450 -2.30 -2.05 32.93
C THR A 450 -1.44 -2.81 33.94
N VAL A 451 -1.11 -4.06 33.63
CA VAL A 451 -0.30 -4.95 34.48
C VAL A 451 0.91 -5.47 33.70
N PRO A 452 2.03 -5.78 34.36
CA PRO A 452 3.15 -6.43 33.70
C PRO A 452 2.72 -7.81 33.19
N PHE A 453 3.12 -8.13 31.96
CA PHE A 453 2.89 -9.42 31.33
C PHE A 453 3.53 -10.52 32.17
N GLN A 454 2.72 -11.52 32.50
CA GLN A 454 3.18 -12.72 33.21
C GLN A 454 2.96 -13.96 32.36
N THR A 455 1.70 -14.34 32.16
CA THR A 455 1.33 -15.61 31.52
C THR A 455 0.30 -15.46 30.40
N SER A 456 -0.47 -14.37 30.38
CA SER A 456 -1.53 -14.12 29.41
C SER A 456 -1.40 -12.71 28.82
N LEU A 457 -1.78 -12.57 27.55
CA LEU A 457 -1.88 -11.27 26.89
C LEU A 457 -3.10 -10.45 27.37
N ALA A 458 -3.93 -11.04 28.24
CA ALA A 458 -5.18 -10.45 28.72
C ALA A 458 -5.99 -9.88 27.55
N ASP A 459 -6.30 -8.59 27.55
CA ASP A 459 -7.06 -7.91 26.49
C ASP A 459 -6.16 -7.22 25.45
N GLY A 460 -4.84 -7.36 25.56
CA GLY A 460 -3.87 -6.88 24.58
C GLY A 460 -2.69 -6.14 25.20
N ILE A 461 -1.64 -5.90 24.40
CA ILE A 461 -0.42 -5.21 24.85
C ILE A 461 -0.67 -3.70 24.98
N ASP A 462 -0.31 -3.13 26.13
CA ASP A 462 -0.25 -1.69 26.31
C ASP A 462 1.08 -1.16 25.75
N ILE A 463 1.09 -0.83 24.46
CA ILE A 463 2.29 -0.36 23.76
C ILE A 463 2.86 0.89 24.42
N ARG A 464 2.00 1.81 24.88
CA ARG A 464 2.46 3.08 25.46
C ARG A 464 3.18 2.85 26.78
N GLU A 465 2.58 2.05 27.67
CA GLU A 465 3.20 1.75 28.96
C GLU A 465 4.42 0.83 28.82
N THR A 466 4.40 -0.07 27.85
CA THR A 466 5.57 -0.90 27.47
C THR A 466 6.73 -0.04 26.98
N ILE A 467 6.49 0.97 26.13
CA ILE A 467 7.55 1.90 25.68
C ILE A 467 8.04 2.79 26.81
N ARG A 468 7.14 3.28 27.68
CA ARG A 468 7.52 4.11 28.83
C ARG A 468 8.46 3.37 29.78
N ASN A 469 8.17 2.09 30.04
CA ASN A 469 8.96 1.23 30.92
C ASN A 469 9.90 0.30 30.13
N TRP A 470 10.29 0.68 28.91
CA TRP A 470 11.16 -0.15 28.05
C TRP A 470 12.49 -0.50 28.72
N HIS A 471 13.00 0.41 29.55
CA HIS A 471 14.20 0.23 30.35
C HIS A 471 14.11 -0.92 31.38
N GLU A 472 12.90 -1.33 31.78
CA GLU A 472 12.69 -2.46 32.69
C GLU A 472 12.67 -3.83 31.99
N ASN A 473 12.73 -3.87 30.65
CA ASN A 473 12.56 -5.09 29.83
C ASN A 473 11.28 -5.88 30.16
N LYS A 474 10.21 -5.19 30.55
CA LYS A 474 8.89 -5.78 30.82
C LYS A 474 7.88 -5.33 29.78
N ILE A 475 7.08 -6.27 29.30
CA ILE A 475 5.92 -5.99 28.47
C ILE A 475 4.75 -5.73 29.40
N TYR A 476 3.91 -4.74 29.08
CA TYR A 476 2.70 -4.44 29.84
C TYR A 476 1.47 -4.82 29.01
N VAL A 477 0.48 -5.41 29.66
CA VAL A 477 -0.79 -5.82 29.05
C VAL A 477 -1.95 -5.12 29.74
N LYS A 478 -3.00 -4.86 28.97
CA LYS A 478 -4.27 -4.34 29.47
C LYS A 478 -5.13 -5.49 29.92
N GLU A 479 -5.67 -5.37 31.11
CA GLU A 479 -6.67 -6.28 31.67
C GLU A 479 -7.92 -5.46 31.95
N ASN A 480 -8.97 -5.74 31.19
CA ASN A 480 -10.30 -5.20 31.40
C ASN A 480 -10.93 -5.93 32.58
N LEU A 481 -11.31 -5.20 33.63
CA LEU A 481 -11.97 -5.81 34.76
C LEU A 481 -13.40 -6.23 34.37
N GLN A 482 -13.78 -7.47 34.71
CA GLN A 482 -15.17 -7.91 34.54
C GLN A 482 -16.10 -7.01 35.37
N ILE A 483 -17.01 -6.33 34.68
CA ILE A 483 -17.98 -5.45 35.32
C ILE A 483 -19.13 -6.27 35.87
N LYS A 484 -19.52 -5.97 37.12
CA LYS A 484 -20.78 -6.43 37.69
C LYS A 484 -21.92 -5.54 37.21
N GLY A 485 -22.71 -6.04 36.25
CA GLY A 485 -23.98 -5.45 35.83
C GLY A 485 -24.24 -5.63 34.33
N SER A 486 -25.51 -5.85 33.98
CA SER A 486 -25.96 -5.92 32.58
C SER A 486 -26.71 -4.62 32.22
N SER A 487 -27.27 -4.58 31.00
CA SER A 487 -28.19 -3.53 30.56
C SER A 487 -29.45 -4.18 30.00
N SER A 488 -30.60 -3.86 30.56
CA SER A 488 -31.91 -4.32 30.09
C SER A 488 -32.55 -3.36 29.08
N THR A 489 -32.07 -2.11 29.05
CA THR A 489 -32.81 -0.99 28.48
C THR A 489 -31.91 -0.15 27.57
N VAL A 490 -32.44 0.25 26.42
CA VAL A 490 -31.75 1.12 25.45
C VAL A 490 -32.69 2.24 25.02
N VAL A 491 -32.17 3.46 24.97
CA VAL A 491 -32.84 4.62 24.39
C VAL A 491 -32.02 5.09 23.20
N LEU A 492 -32.68 5.27 22.06
CA LEU A 492 -32.08 5.72 20.80
C LEU A 492 -32.84 6.93 20.29
N ILE A 493 -32.18 8.08 20.28
CA ILE A 493 -32.72 9.36 19.82
C ILE A 493 -32.09 9.70 18.47
N PHE A 494 -32.92 9.73 17.42
CA PHE A 494 -32.51 10.17 16.10
C PHE A 494 -32.59 11.70 15.98
N ASP A 495 -33.65 12.28 16.53
CA ASP A 495 -33.99 13.71 16.52
C ASP A 495 -34.71 14.09 17.84
N GLU A 496 -34.35 15.23 18.44
CA GLU A 496 -34.95 15.73 19.70
C GLU A 496 -36.36 16.34 19.50
N ASP A 497 -36.85 16.41 18.25
CA ASP A 497 -38.17 16.92 17.87
C ASP A 497 -38.39 18.40 18.20
N LYS A 498 -37.43 19.26 17.82
CA LYS A 498 -37.51 20.71 18.06
C LYS A 498 -38.52 21.44 17.18
N ASP A 499 -38.78 20.87 16.01
CA ASP A 499 -39.67 21.44 14.99
C ASP A 499 -41.08 20.81 15.03
N GLU A 500 -41.39 19.99 16.05
CA GLU A 500 -42.67 19.30 16.26
C GLU A 500 -43.12 18.42 15.07
N ASN A 501 -42.15 17.82 14.35
CA ASN A 501 -42.41 16.98 13.18
C ASN A 501 -42.91 15.57 13.54
N TYR A 502 -42.76 15.14 14.80
CA TYR A 502 -43.05 13.77 15.23
C TYR A 502 -44.32 13.69 16.09
N THR A 503 -45.48 13.90 15.48
CA THR A 503 -46.77 14.05 16.21
C THR A 503 -47.33 12.74 16.78
N TYR A 504 -46.86 11.58 16.34
CA TYR A 504 -47.39 10.29 16.77
C TYR A 504 -46.51 9.67 17.86
N CYS A 505 -47.13 9.31 18.99
CA CYS A 505 -46.45 8.72 20.15
C CYS A 505 -47.20 7.46 20.56
N MET A 506 -46.46 6.37 20.83
CA MET A 506 -47.08 5.09 21.15
C MET A 506 -46.21 4.26 22.09
N THR A 507 -46.85 3.42 22.91
CA THR A 507 -46.20 2.38 23.70
C THR A 507 -46.73 1.01 23.26
N TRP A 508 -45.82 0.12 22.90
CA TRP A 508 -46.07 -1.24 22.48
C TRP A 508 -45.54 -2.23 23.51
N LEU A 509 -46.36 -3.25 23.76
CA LEU A 509 -46.02 -4.38 24.60
C LEU A 509 -45.53 -5.53 23.71
N GLY A 510 -44.44 -6.19 24.10
CA GLY A 510 -43.92 -7.34 23.34
C GLY A 510 -44.95 -8.48 23.28
N GLU A 511 -45.20 -9.02 22.07
CA GLU A 511 -46.09 -10.16 21.82
C GLU A 511 -45.41 -11.48 22.21
N HIS A 512 -44.08 -11.51 22.17
CA HIS A 512 -43.28 -12.71 22.43
C HIS A 512 -42.25 -12.52 23.54
N SER A 513 -41.88 -13.60 24.24
CA SER A 513 -40.92 -13.57 25.35
C SER A 513 -39.51 -13.07 24.99
N GLN A 514 -39.19 -13.01 23.69
CA GLN A 514 -37.92 -12.52 23.16
C GLN A 514 -37.99 -11.05 22.70
N GLU A 515 -39.17 -10.43 22.71
CA GLU A 515 -39.38 -9.03 22.34
C GLU A 515 -39.27 -8.14 23.57
N SER A 516 -38.87 -6.89 23.35
CA SER A 516 -38.85 -5.85 24.37
C SER A 516 -40.15 -5.04 24.32
N ASP A 517 -40.57 -4.50 25.46
CA ASP A 517 -41.54 -3.40 25.42
C ASP A 517 -40.89 -2.19 24.77
N MET A 518 -41.65 -1.48 23.93
CA MET A 518 -41.15 -0.35 23.16
C MET A 518 -41.99 0.90 23.37
N ALA A 519 -41.35 2.04 23.61
CA ALA A 519 -42.01 3.35 23.53
C ALA A 519 -41.29 4.20 22.49
N PHE A 520 -42.04 4.86 21.61
CA PHE A 520 -41.45 5.66 20.54
C PHE A 520 -42.32 6.85 20.13
N TYR A 521 -41.67 7.82 19.48
CA TYR A 521 -42.33 8.90 18.77
C TYR A 521 -41.88 8.93 17.30
N SER A 522 -42.83 9.15 16.40
CA SER A 522 -42.63 9.09 14.94
C SER A 522 -43.48 10.12 14.20
N THR A 523 -43.25 10.23 12.89
CA THR A 523 -44.14 10.96 11.98
C THR A 523 -45.54 10.35 11.99
N ASN A 524 -46.54 11.13 11.60
CA ASN A 524 -47.92 10.65 11.58
C ASN A 524 -48.08 9.47 10.60
N PRO A 525 -48.61 8.30 11.05
CA PRO A 525 -48.88 7.16 10.18
C PRO A 525 -49.85 7.47 9.03
N GLU A 526 -50.77 8.42 9.18
CA GLU A 526 -51.74 8.73 8.13
C GLU A 526 -51.12 9.48 6.93
N GLU A 527 -49.98 10.16 7.13
CA GLU A 527 -49.38 11.02 6.09
C GLU A 527 -48.66 10.24 4.99
N ASN A 528 -48.22 9.01 5.27
CA ASN A 528 -47.32 8.26 4.38
C ASN A 528 -47.70 6.78 4.25
N VAL A 529 -48.90 6.56 3.72
CA VAL A 529 -49.42 5.23 3.40
C VAL A 529 -48.75 4.66 2.14
N VAL A 530 -48.06 3.53 2.29
CA VAL A 530 -47.22 2.92 1.23
C VAL A 530 -47.83 1.66 0.61
N GLY A 531 -48.94 1.18 1.18
CA GLY A 531 -49.75 0.05 0.74
C GLY A 531 -51.10 0.00 1.48
N PRO A 532 -52.02 -0.90 1.09
CA PRO A 532 -53.37 -0.97 1.67
C PRO A 532 -53.33 -1.37 3.15
N GLY A 533 -53.52 -0.40 4.05
CA GLY A 533 -53.37 -0.59 5.50
C GLY A 533 -51.91 -0.69 5.97
N ILE A 534 -50.95 -0.16 5.20
CA ILE A 534 -49.51 -0.18 5.53
C ILE A 534 -48.98 1.25 5.44
N SER A 535 -48.52 1.78 6.57
CA SER A 535 -47.90 3.09 6.63
C SER A 535 -46.40 3.00 6.90
N ARG A 536 -45.61 3.86 6.26
CA ARG A 536 -44.18 4.02 6.52
C ARG A 536 -43.96 5.25 7.39
N VAL A 537 -43.46 5.06 8.60
CA VAL A 537 -43.13 6.16 9.51
C VAL A 537 -41.63 6.23 9.79
N GLU A 538 -41.18 7.41 10.19
CA GLU A 538 -39.80 7.62 10.61
C GLU A 538 -39.75 7.93 12.09
N TYR A 539 -38.91 7.19 12.83
CA TYR A 539 -38.66 7.45 14.24
C TYR A 539 -37.95 8.79 14.44
N GLY A 540 -38.45 9.56 15.40
CA GLY A 540 -37.69 10.62 16.05
C GLY A 540 -36.87 10.05 17.21
N GLY A 541 -37.44 9.11 17.96
CA GLY A 541 -36.72 8.39 19.01
C GLY A 541 -37.52 7.20 19.52
N LEU A 542 -36.81 6.22 20.08
CA LEU A 542 -37.40 5.00 20.63
C LEU A 542 -36.65 4.52 21.87
N MET A 543 -37.35 3.77 22.71
CA MET A 543 -36.85 3.07 23.89
C MET A 543 -37.25 1.60 23.78
N LEU A 544 -36.31 0.70 24.07
CA LEU A 544 -36.55 -0.74 24.21
C LEU A 544 -36.25 -1.16 25.64
N ASN A 545 -37.16 -1.92 26.24
CA ASN A 545 -37.02 -2.46 27.60
C ASN A 545 -37.35 -3.95 27.66
N SER A 546 -36.36 -4.76 28.03
CA SER A 546 -36.53 -6.19 28.27
C SER A 546 -36.54 -6.48 29.78
N PRO A 547 -37.30 -7.48 30.28
CA PRO A 547 -38.27 -8.34 29.60
C PRO A 547 -39.62 -7.64 29.35
N PRO A 548 -40.47 -8.16 28.45
CA PRO A 548 -41.71 -7.51 28.00
C PRO A 548 -42.85 -7.59 29.03
N LEU A 549 -43.98 -6.96 28.68
CA LEU A 549 -45.27 -6.92 29.40
C LEU A 549 -45.26 -6.16 30.73
N LYS A 550 -44.44 -5.12 30.83
CA LYS A 550 -44.28 -4.30 32.05
C LYS A 550 -44.48 -2.82 31.84
N MET A 551 -44.29 -2.32 30.63
CA MET A 551 -44.36 -0.89 30.34
C MET A 551 -45.81 -0.40 30.30
N PHE A 552 -46.12 0.68 31.03
CA PHE A 552 -47.40 1.37 30.91
C PHE A 552 -47.29 2.49 29.86
N ASP A 553 -48.40 3.18 29.58
CA ASP A 553 -48.39 4.32 28.67
C ASP A 553 -47.56 5.48 29.24
N VAL A 554 -46.32 5.59 28.75
CA VAL A 554 -45.36 6.61 29.18
C VAL A 554 -45.70 8.00 28.66
N TRP A 555 -46.56 8.12 27.65
CA TRP A 555 -46.84 9.41 27.01
C TRP A 555 -47.87 10.21 27.77
N ASN A 556 -48.81 9.52 28.43
CA ASN A 556 -49.88 10.13 29.22
C ASN A 556 -49.64 10.07 30.73
N ASP A 557 -48.44 9.63 31.17
CA ASP A 557 -48.09 9.54 32.59
C ASP A 557 -47.94 10.93 33.23
N PRO A 558 -48.78 11.29 34.24
CA PRO A 558 -48.69 12.57 34.93
C PRO A 558 -47.33 12.84 35.58
N ASP A 559 -46.58 11.81 35.96
CA ASP A 559 -45.26 11.95 36.61
C ASP A 559 -44.20 12.48 35.64
N TYR A 560 -44.47 12.46 34.33
CA TYR A 560 -43.55 12.89 33.27
C TYR A 560 -43.86 14.30 32.72
N TYR A 561 -44.96 14.94 33.13
CA TYR A 561 -45.43 16.21 32.56
C TYR A 561 -44.50 17.42 32.79
N TRP A 562 -43.55 17.32 33.71
CA TRP A 562 -42.57 18.38 33.97
C TRP A 562 -41.38 18.36 33.00
N LEU A 563 -41.29 17.34 32.13
CA LEU A 563 -40.21 17.18 31.14
C LEU A 563 -40.43 18.08 29.91
N GLU A 564 -39.34 18.51 29.29
CA GLU A 564 -39.37 19.50 28.20
C GLU A 564 -39.41 18.86 26.80
N SER A 565 -39.06 17.58 26.66
CA SER A 565 -39.00 16.90 25.36
C SER A 565 -39.39 15.43 25.41
N LYS A 566 -39.84 14.88 24.27
CA LYS A 566 -40.15 13.44 24.11
C LYS A 566 -38.93 12.56 24.37
N ALA A 567 -37.74 13.02 24.00
CA ALA A 567 -36.48 12.33 24.29
C ALA A 567 -36.21 12.20 25.80
N GLU A 568 -36.58 13.20 26.59
CA GLU A 568 -36.48 13.18 28.05
C GLU A 568 -37.49 12.21 28.67
N ILE A 569 -38.72 12.14 28.14
CA ILE A 569 -39.75 11.17 28.57
C ILE A 569 -39.21 9.75 28.40
N LEU A 570 -38.68 9.41 27.21
CA LEU A 570 -38.07 8.10 26.95
C LEU A 570 -36.91 7.78 27.90
N LEU A 571 -36.08 8.78 28.23
CA LEU A 571 -34.97 8.57 29.15
C LEU A 571 -35.42 8.34 30.59
N LEU A 572 -36.43 9.08 31.07
CA LEU A 572 -36.96 8.88 32.42
C LEU A 572 -37.63 7.51 32.54
N ALA A 573 -38.47 7.16 31.58
CA ALA A 573 -39.08 5.83 31.49
C ALA A 573 -37.98 4.74 31.48
N ALA A 574 -36.89 4.95 30.74
CA ALA A 574 -35.78 4.01 30.72
C ALA A 574 -35.07 3.83 32.06
N ILE A 575 -34.99 4.89 32.87
CA ILE A 575 -34.43 4.79 34.23
C ILE A 575 -35.36 4.02 35.16
N GLU A 576 -36.67 4.26 35.04
CA GLU A 576 -37.68 3.68 35.92
C GLU A 576 -37.94 2.19 35.64
N TYR A 577 -38.13 1.83 34.37
CA TYR A 577 -38.43 0.45 33.97
C TYR A 577 -37.20 -0.45 33.90
N SER A 578 -35.98 0.11 33.90
CA SER A 578 -34.76 -0.70 33.85
C SER A 578 -34.61 -1.57 35.10
N GLN A 579 -34.43 -2.87 34.91
CA GLN A 579 -34.18 -3.82 36.00
C GLN A 579 -32.68 -3.90 36.33
N GLU A 580 -31.85 -3.57 35.36
CA GLU A 580 -30.40 -3.70 35.41
C GLU A 580 -29.71 -2.40 35.81
N LYS A 581 -28.41 -2.47 36.10
CA LYS A 581 -27.65 -1.30 36.57
C LYS A 581 -27.48 -0.23 35.49
N PHE A 582 -27.27 -0.64 34.24
CA PHE A 582 -26.92 0.26 33.15
C PHE A 582 -28.12 0.57 32.26
N VAL A 583 -28.27 1.84 31.90
CA VAL A 583 -29.21 2.34 30.90
C VAL A 583 -28.39 2.92 29.75
N ILE A 584 -28.50 2.34 28.56
CA ILE A 584 -27.78 2.85 27.40
C ILE A 584 -28.59 3.98 26.75
N TYR A 585 -27.95 5.14 26.57
CA TYR A 585 -28.57 6.30 25.94
C TYR A 585 -27.75 6.71 24.71
N VAL A 586 -28.36 6.63 23.54
CA VAL A 586 -27.73 6.93 22.24
C VAL A 586 -28.38 8.16 21.65
N ALA A 587 -27.62 9.24 21.50
CA ALA A 587 -28.14 10.51 20.98
C ALA A 587 -27.01 11.40 20.42
N ASP A 588 -27.36 12.50 19.77
CA ASP A 588 -26.38 13.51 19.31
C ASP A 588 -25.76 14.29 20.47
N LYS A 589 -26.50 14.44 21.58
CA LYS A 589 -26.06 15.16 22.78
C LYS A 589 -26.20 14.28 24.02
N PRO A 590 -25.35 14.48 25.04
CA PRO A 590 -25.55 13.83 26.33
C PRO A 590 -26.82 14.38 27.01
N PRO A 591 -27.45 13.59 27.90
CA PRO A 591 -28.63 14.02 28.63
C PRO A 591 -28.29 15.10 29.65
N ARG A 592 -29.29 15.88 30.08
CA ARG A 592 -29.12 16.87 31.14
C ARG A 592 -28.60 16.23 32.42
N SER A 593 -27.79 16.98 33.18
CA SER A 593 -27.16 16.52 34.43
C SER A 593 -28.17 16.07 35.49
N ILE A 594 -29.41 16.58 35.48
CA ILE A 594 -30.48 16.15 36.40
C ILE A 594 -30.77 14.64 36.27
N PHE A 595 -30.69 14.08 35.07
CA PHE A 595 -30.93 12.65 34.84
C PHE A 595 -29.88 11.76 35.49
N SER A 596 -28.63 12.22 35.64
CA SER A 596 -27.62 11.48 36.38
C SER A 596 -27.96 11.39 37.88
N VAL A 597 -28.55 12.45 38.44
CA VAL A 597 -29.03 12.48 39.83
C VAL A 597 -30.23 11.57 40.00
N ILE A 598 -31.20 11.64 39.08
CA ILE A 598 -32.39 10.77 39.09
C ILE A 598 -31.97 9.30 38.97
N ALA A 599 -31.17 8.95 37.96
CA ALA A 599 -30.65 7.59 37.78
C ALA A 599 -29.97 7.06 39.04
N SER A 600 -29.15 7.88 39.71
CA SER A 600 -28.49 7.50 40.96
C SER A 600 -29.48 7.15 42.08
N ARG A 601 -30.63 7.85 42.18
CA ARG A 601 -31.69 7.52 43.15
C ARG A 601 -32.32 6.16 42.88
N TYR A 602 -32.49 5.82 41.60
CA TYR A 602 -32.97 4.49 41.16
C TYR A 602 -31.86 3.42 41.14
N LYS A 603 -30.64 3.74 41.61
CA LYS A 603 -29.47 2.85 41.56
C LYS A 603 -29.15 2.40 40.12
N ARG A 604 -29.32 3.32 39.17
CA ARG A 604 -29.03 3.16 37.74
C ARG A 604 -27.87 4.09 37.33
N VAL A 605 -27.18 3.71 36.27
CA VAL A 605 -26.10 4.50 35.66
C VAL A 605 -26.39 4.64 34.17
N ILE A 606 -26.49 5.89 33.71
CA ILE A 606 -26.69 6.20 32.30
C ILE A 606 -25.34 6.11 31.59
N LYS A 607 -25.28 5.38 30.48
CA LYS A 607 -24.10 5.28 29.62
C LYS A 607 -24.42 5.88 28.26
N TYR A 608 -23.80 7.02 27.99
CA TYR A 608 -24.02 7.80 26.77
C TYR A 608 -23.14 7.29 25.62
N ILE A 609 -23.75 7.05 24.47
CA ILE A 609 -23.05 6.74 23.21
C ILE A 609 -23.42 7.83 22.19
N PRO A 610 -22.44 8.61 21.69
CA PRO A 610 -22.70 9.54 20.60
C PRO A 610 -23.19 8.80 19.36
N LYS A 611 -24.29 9.26 18.76
CA LYS A 611 -24.87 8.68 17.53
C LYS A 611 -23.85 8.55 16.39
N ASN A 612 -22.90 9.50 16.29
CA ASN A 612 -21.82 9.51 15.31
C ASN A 612 -20.85 8.31 15.40
N ASN A 613 -20.84 7.58 16.52
CA ASN A 613 -20.02 6.38 16.68
C ASN A 613 -20.64 5.13 16.03
N LEU A 614 -21.80 5.26 15.38
CA LEU A 614 -22.56 4.17 14.77
C LEU A 614 -22.58 4.29 13.24
N SER A 615 -22.76 3.16 12.55
CA SER A 615 -22.81 3.13 11.08
C SER A 615 -24.01 3.95 10.58
N PRO A 616 -23.79 4.96 9.71
CA PRO A 616 -24.89 5.74 9.12
C PRO A 616 -25.88 4.89 8.34
N VAL A 617 -25.42 3.77 7.75
CA VAL A 617 -26.26 2.83 7.00
C VAL A 617 -27.19 2.08 7.95
N MET A 618 -26.70 1.61 9.09
CA MET A 618 -27.53 0.92 10.09
C MET A 618 -28.54 1.88 10.73
N LEU A 619 -28.12 3.10 11.08
CA LEU A 619 -29.04 4.11 11.62
C LEU A 619 -30.16 4.45 10.63
N LYS A 620 -29.86 4.60 9.34
CA LYS A 620 -30.89 4.81 8.31
C LYS A 620 -31.85 3.64 8.18
N LYS A 621 -31.36 2.40 8.34
CA LYS A 621 -32.19 1.20 8.28
C LYS A 621 -33.16 1.12 9.46
N VAL A 622 -32.68 1.39 10.67
CA VAL A 622 -33.48 1.30 11.91
C VAL A 622 -34.40 2.51 12.11
N ARG A 623 -34.10 3.66 11.49
CA ARG A 623 -34.93 4.88 11.61
C ARG A 623 -36.33 4.72 10.98
N VAL A 624 -36.49 3.80 10.05
CA VAL A 624 -37.73 3.60 9.31
C VAL A 624 -38.42 2.35 9.83
N MET A 625 -39.73 2.45 10.06
CA MET A 625 -40.57 1.31 10.38
C MET A 625 -41.87 1.37 9.56
N HIS A 626 -42.55 0.24 9.49
CA HIS A 626 -43.90 0.17 8.95
C HIS A 626 -44.92 -0.19 10.02
N ILE A 627 -46.00 0.61 10.09
CA ILE A 627 -47.16 0.36 10.94
C ILE A 627 -48.25 -0.27 10.09
N LEU A 628 -48.79 -1.39 10.56
CA LEU A 628 -49.83 -2.16 9.90
C LEU A 628 -51.17 -1.93 10.57
N SER A 629 -52.21 -1.72 9.76
CA SER A 629 -53.62 -1.61 10.18
C SER A 629 -54.21 -3.00 10.39
N GLY A 630 -53.74 -3.70 11.43
CA GLY A 630 -54.18 -5.02 11.88
C GLY A 630 -53.27 -6.18 11.47
N HIS A 631 -53.30 -7.27 12.26
CA HIS A 631 -52.44 -8.46 12.05
C HIS A 631 -52.64 -9.13 10.69
N GLU A 632 -53.84 -9.06 10.11
CA GLU A 632 -54.15 -9.62 8.78
C GLU A 632 -53.25 -9.02 7.68
N LYS A 633 -52.79 -7.77 7.86
CA LYS A 633 -51.93 -7.08 6.90
C LYS A 633 -50.50 -7.64 6.86
N ARG A 634 -50.08 -8.44 7.86
CA ARG A 634 -48.76 -9.10 7.87
C ARG A 634 -48.60 -10.04 6.65
N GLU A 635 -49.67 -10.66 6.17
CA GLU A 635 -49.62 -11.58 5.01
C GLU A 635 -49.31 -10.88 3.69
N ILE A 636 -49.69 -9.59 3.57
CA ILE A 636 -49.51 -8.81 2.34
C ILE A 636 -48.32 -7.85 2.43
N ALA A 637 -47.78 -7.62 3.62
CA ALA A 637 -46.71 -6.65 3.89
C ALA A 637 -45.45 -6.87 3.04
N ASP A 638 -45.06 -8.13 2.82
CA ASP A 638 -43.91 -8.53 1.99
C ASP A 638 -44.01 -8.07 0.52
N ASP A 639 -45.21 -7.76 0.03
CA ASP A 639 -45.39 -7.25 -1.34
C ASP A 639 -45.13 -5.72 -1.44
N TYR A 640 -45.04 -5.02 -0.31
CA TYR A 640 -44.93 -3.55 -0.24
C TYR A 640 -43.69 -3.05 0.53
N ILE A 641 -43.10 -3.85 1.42
CA ILE A 641 -41.95 -3.53 2.30
C ILE A 641 -40.67 -4.26 1.83
N TRP A 642 -39.47 -3.69 2.01
CA TRP A 642 -38.17 -4.27 1.58
C TRP A 642 -37.04 -4.23 2.61
#